data_AF-A0A1B1VXL6-F1
#
_entry.id   AF-A0A1B1VXL6-F1
#
_cell.length_a   1.000
_cell.length_b   1.000
_cell.length_c   1.000
_cell.angle_alpha   90.00
_cell.angle_beta   90.00
_cell.angle_gamma   90.00
#
_symmetry.space_group_name_H-M   'P 1'
#
loop_
_entity.id
_entity.type
_entity.pdbx_description
1 polymer ?
#
loop_
_entity_poly.entity_id
_entity_poly.type
_entity_poly.pdbx_seq_one_letter_code
_entity_poly.pdbx_strand_id
1 'polypeptide(L)'
;AGPQDLECLFDVFIETIKTFRSSNKFSIGEIIQKKINYIPKIPRDKEMPKKVLIIGSGGLSIGQAGEFDYSGSQAIKALKEEHIQTVLINPNIATVQTSKGLADKVYFLPLVPTYVEEVIRAERPGGVLLTFGGQTALNCGVELQRAGVFEKYGVKILGTPIQAIIDTEDRKIFSENIAVIGEKVAPSCAVYSVCEALEAAETLGYPVMARAAFSLGGLGSGFADNKEELKSLAQQALAHSSQLIIDKSLKGWKEVEYEVVRDAYDNCITVCNMENLDPLGIHTGESIVVAPSQTLSNREYNLLRTTAIKVIRHFGIVGECNIQYALNPNSEEYYIIEVNARLSRSSALASKATGYPLAYVAAKLSLGIPLPIIKNSVTGCTTACFEPSLDYCVVKIPRWDLSKFSRVSTKIGSSMKSVGEVMAIGRKFEEAFQKALRMVDENVSGFDPYLQEINDQDLKEPTDKRMFVLAAALKFGYTIDWLYELTKIDKWFLHKMKNIIDYGTFLETLDQHSLSHSSLLKAKQYGFSDKQIASFVKSTELAVRKQREENEIFPFVKQIDTVAAEWPASTNYLYITYNASSHDLEFKDEHIIVLGSGVYRIGSSVEFDWCAVGCLRELRNLNKKTIMINYNPETVSTDYDMSDRLYFEEISFEVVMDIYNLENPSGIILS
;
A
#
# COMPACT_ATOMS: atom_id res chain seq x y z
N ALA A 1 -8.58 -12.47 21.69
CA ALA A 1 -7.83 -11.96 20.52
C ALA A 1 -8.53 -12.48 19.28
N GLY A 2 -8.55 -11.71 18.20
CA GLY A 2 -9.18 -12.07 16.93
C GLY A 2 -10.52 -11.37 16.64
N PRO A 3 -11.04 -11.57 15.41
CA PRO A 3 -12.26 -10.94 14.91
C PRO A 3 -13.49 -11.13 15.80
N GLN A 4 -14.33 -10.10 15.89
CA GLN A 4 -15.60 -10.12 16.64
C GLN A 4 -16.82 -10.41 15.74
N ASP A 5 -16.59 -10.91 14.52
CA ASP A 5 -17.62 -11.01 13.47
C ASP A 5 -18.78 -11.97 13.83
N LEU A 6 -18.57 -12.87 14.80
CA LEU A 6 -19.57 -13.83 15.30
C LEU A 6 -20.12 -13.47 16.71
N GLU A 7 -19.90 -12.25 17.21
CA GLU A 7 -20.47 -11.80 18.49
C GLU A 7 -22.01 -11.87 18.50
N CYS A 8 -22.63 -11.75 17.32
CA CYS A 8 -24.07 -11.89 17.13
C CYS A 8 -24.65 -13.25 17.57
N LEU A 9 -23.81 -14.29 17.75
CA LEU A 9 -24.23 -15.59 18.29
C LEU A 9 -24.62 -15.52 19.77
N PHE A 10 -24.13 -14.53 20.52
CA PHE A 10 -24.61 -14.28 21.89
C PHE A 10 -26.07 -13.78 21.90
N ASP A 11 -26.45 -12.93 20.94
CA ASP A 11 -27.86 -12.53 20.78
C ASP A 11 -28.73 -13.75 20.49
N VAL A 12 -28.27 -14.64 19.61
CA VAL A 12 -28.96 -15.88 19.26
C VAL A 12 -29.15 -16.76 20.49
N PHE A 13 -28.14 -16.87 21.34
CA PHE A 13 -28.24 -17.61 22.61
C PHE A 13 -29.32 -17.01 23.52
N ILE A 14 -29.35 -15.69 23.69
CA ILE A 14 -30.37 -15.01 24.51
C ILE A 14 -31.78 -15.15 23.91
N GLU A 15 -31.92 -15.00 22.59
CA GLU A 15 -33.18 -15.20 21.86
C GLU A 15 -33.70 -16.63 22.03
N THR A 16 -32.79 -17.61 21.99
CA THR A 16 -33.10 -19.02 22.19
C THR A 16 -33.67 -19.28 23.59
N ILE A 17 -33.06 -18.72 24.64
CA ILE A 17 -33.58 -18.85 26.01
C ILE A 17 -34.97 -18.21 26.15
N LYS A 18 -35.18 -17.03 25.56
CA LYS A 18 -36.48 -16.34 25.59
C LYS A 18 -37.55 -17.16 24.86
N THR A 19 -37.21 -17.72 23.70
CA THR A 19 -38.12 -18.53 22.87
C THR A 19 -38.46 -19.85 23.55
N PHE A 20 -37.49 -20.51 24.18
CA PHE A 20 -37.73 -21.73 24.97
C PHE A 20 -38.76 -21.51 26.08
N ARG A 21 -38.76 -20.33 26.72
CA ARG A 21 -39.75 -19.99 27.77
C ARG A 21 -41.15 -19.76 27.23
N SER A 22 -41.32 -19.38 25.96
CA SER A 22 -42.61 -19.03 25.35
C SER A 22 -43.18 -20.12 24.44
N SER A 23 -42.34 -20.99 23.87
CA SER A 23 -42.72 -22.07 22.96
C SER A 23 -41.74 -23.23 23.07
N ASN A 24 -42.25 -24.46 23.23
CA ASN A 24 -41.44 -25.68 23.26
C ASN A 24 -40.98 -26.19 21.87
N LYS A 25 -41.21 -25.41 20.80
CA LYS A 25 -40.76 -25.76 19.44
C LYS A 25 -39.94 -24.63 18.83
N PHE A 26 -38.63 -24.82 18.71
CA PHE A 26 -37.72 -23.99 17.93
C PHE A 26 -36.50 -24.82 17.49
N SER A 27 -35.85 -24.40 16.41
CA SER A 27 -34.58 -24.97 15.95
C SER A 27 -33.48 -23.92 16.10
N ILE A 28 -32.47 -24.20 16.92
CA ILE A 28 -31.31 -23.30 17.08
C ILE A 28 -30.61 -23.09 15.74
N GLY A 29 -30.49 -24.15 14.94
CA GLY A 29 -29.87 -24.08 13.61
C GLY A 29 -30.61 -23.12 12.67
N GLU A 30 -31.94 -23.08 12.71
CA GLU A 30 -32.73 -22.13 11.91
C GLU A 30 -32.55 -20.68 12.37
N ILE A 31 -32.46 -20.45 13.69
CA ILE A 31 -32.23 -19.10 14.24
C ILE A 31 -30.83 -18.61 13.85
N ILE A 32 -29.80 -19.47 13.99
CA ILE A 32 -28.44 -19.16 13.55
C ILE A 32 -28.44 -18.84 12.06
N GLN A 33 -29.01 -19.73 11.23
CA GLN A 33 -29.06 -19.53 9.78
C GLN A 33 -29.77 -18.22 9.43
N LYS A 34 -30.91 -17.91 10.07
CA LYS A 34 -31.63 -16.66 9.84
C LYS A 34 -30.82 -15.42 10.25
N LYS A 35 -29.98 -15.51 11.29
CA LYS A 35 -29.14 -14.40 11.77
C LYS A 35 -27.93 -14.16 10.87
N ILE A 36 -27.30 -15.22 10.36
CA ILE A 36 -26.06 -15.12 9.56
C ILE A 36 -26.31 -15.04 8.05
N ASN A 37 -27.45 -15.52 7.56
CA ASN A 37 -27.72 -15.56 6.13
C ASN A 37 -28.02 -14.14 5.61
N TYR A 38 -27.31 -13.75 4.55
CA TYR A 38 -27.49 -12.45 3.92
C TYR A 38 -28.50 -12.55 2.76
N ILE A 39 -29.46 -11.62 2.75
CA ILE A 39 -30.37 -11.41 1.62
C ILE A 39 -30.01 -10.06 0.99
N PRO A 40 -29.53 -10.04 -0.27
CA PRO A 40 -29.22 -8.79 -0.96
C PRO A 40 -30.44 -7.87 -1.01
N LYS A 41 -30.25 -6.59 -0.65
CA LYS A 41 -31.31 -5.57 -0.72
C LYS A 41 -31.80 -5.33 -2.16
N ILE A 42 -30.91 -5.49 -3.13
CA ILE A 42 -31.19 -5.35 -4.57
C ILE A 42 -31.00 -6.73 -5.22
N PRO A 43 -32.03 -7.29 -5.88
CA PRO A 43 -31.91 -8.51 -6.66
C PRO A 43 -30.84 -8.32 -7.74
N ARG A 44 -29.88 -9.24 -7.83
CA ARG A 44 -28.83 -9.16 -8.84
C ARG A 44 -29.28 -9.73 -10.17
N ASP A 45 -28.85 -9.07 -11.23
CA ASP A 45 -28.85 -9.66 -12.55
C ASP A 45 -27.89 -10.84 -12.56
N LYS A 46 -28.42 -11.99 -12.99
CA LYS A 46 -27.64 -13.23 -13.11
C LYS A 46 -26.79 -13.27 -14.39
N GLU A 47 -26.98 -12.33 -15.30
CA GLU A 47 -26.37 -12.36 -16.62
C GLU A 47 -25.07 -11.56 -16.63
N MET A 48 -23.95 -12.26 -16.78
CA MET A 48 -22.63 -11.65 -16.91
C MET A 48 -22.49 -10.93 -18.26
N PRO A 49 -21.86 -9.74 -18.30
CA PRO A 49 -21.61 -9.05 -19.55
C PRO A 49 -20.62 -9.83 -20.40
N LYS A 50 -20.92 -9.98 -21.70
CA LYS A 50 -20.02 -10.64 -22.67
C LYS A 50 -18.81 -9.78 -23.04
N LYS A 51 -18.92 -8.45 -22.88
CA LYS A 51 -17.88 -7.47 -23.19
C LYS A 51 -17.84 -6.40 -22.10
N VAL A 52 -16.64 -6.11 -21.60
CA VAL A 52 -16.39 -5.13 -20.55
C VAL A 52 -15.38 -4.09 -21.01
N LEU A 53 -15.69 -2.82 -20.76
CA LEU A 53 -14.77 -1.68 -20.93
C LEU A 53 -14.00 -1.43 -19.63
N ILE A 54 -12.69 -1.27 -19.75
CA ILE A 54 -11.80 -0.87 -18.67
C ILE A 54 -11.24 0.50 -19.01
N ILE A 55 -11.37 1.45 -18.09
CA ILE A 55 -10.78 2.78 -18.22
C ILE A 55 -9.47 2.79 -17.43
N GLY A 56 -8.34 2.98 -18.12
CA GLY A 56 -7.02 3.03 -17.49
C GLY A 56 -6.78 4.35 -16.73
N SER A 57 -5.55 4.54 -16.24
CA SER A 57 -5.14 5.75 -15.50
C SER A 57 -4.60 6.88 -16.38
N GLY A 58 -4.19 6.59 -17.63
CA GLY A 58 -3.51 7.56 -18.47
C GLY A 58 -2.01 7.60 -18.21
N GLY A 59 -1.39 8.74 -18.55
CA GLY A 59 0.04 8.96 -18.29
C GLY A 59 0.33 8.99 -16.79
N LEU A 60 1.49 8.46 -16.40
CA LEU A 60 1.91 8.45 -15.00
C LEU A 60 2.14 9.88 -14.50
N SER A 61 1.71 10.15 -13.28
CA SER A 61 1.93 11.42 -12.57
C SER A 61 2.16 11.15 -11.09
N ILE A 62 2.74 12.12 -10.37
CA ILE A 62 2.89 12.03 -8.91
C ILE A 62 1.51 11.75 -8.27
N GLY A 63 1.42 10.68 -7.47
CA GLY A 63 0.18 10.22 -6.83
C GLY A 63 -0.73 9.34 -7.70
N GLN A 64 -0.38 9.10 -8.97
CA GLN A 64 -1.07 8.15 -9.84
C GLN A 64 -0.08 7.51 -10.81
N ALA A 65 0.56 6.42 -10.37
CA ALA A 65 1.74 5.84 -11.03
C ALA A 65 1.45 4.44 -11.61
N GLY A 66 2.40 3.49 -11.45
CA GLY A 66 2.35 2.17 -12.10
C GLY A 66 1.32 1.21 -11.48
N GLU A 67 0.83 1.49 -10.27
CA GLU A 67 -0.11 0.66 -9.53
C GLU A 67 -1.39 0.35 -10.33
N PHE A 68 -1.78 1.24 -11.24
CA PHE A 68 -2.95 1.08 -12.11
C PHE A 68 -2.66 0.31 -13.39
N ASP A 69 -1.38 0.24 -13.82
CA ASP A 69 -0.96 -0.71 -14.85
C ASP A 69 -1.02 -2.15 -14.32
N TYR A 70 -0.49 -2.36 -13.11
CA TYR A 70 -0.62 -3.62 -12.39
C TYR A 70 -2.09 -4.00 -12.16
N SER A 71 -2.89 -3.09 -11.57
CA SER A 71 -4.29 -3.36 -11.25
C SER A 71 -5.13 -3.62 -12.51
N GLY A 72 -4.95 -2.83 -13.56
CA GLY A 72 -5.63 -3.01 -14.85
C GLY A 72 -5.26 -4.34 -15.52
N SER A 73 -3.98 -4.72 -15.49
CA SER A 73 -3.51 -6.01 -16.02
C SER A 73 -4.14 -7.21 -15.29
N GLN A 74 -4.22 -7.14 -13.96
CA GLN A 74 -4.89 -8.15 -13.13
C GLN A 74 -6.40 -8.24 -13.40
N ALA A 75 -7.07 -7.10 -13.62
CA ALA A 75 -8.48 -7.09 -14.01
C ALA A 75 -8.72 -7.75 -15.37
N ILE A 76 -7.88 -7.45 -16.36
CA ILE A 76 -7.95 -8.08 -17.69
C ILE A 76 -7.79 -9.60 -17.59
N LYS A 77 -6.82 -10.06 -16.78
CA LYS A 77 -6.62 -11.50 -16.50
C LYS A 77 -7.89 -12.13 -15.93
N ALA A 78 -8.46 -11.54 -14.87
CA ALA A 78 -9.66 -12.05 -14.22
C ALA A 78 -10.86 -12.16 -15.18
N LEU A 79 -11.08 -11.15 -16.04
CA LEU A 79 -12.16 -11.14 -17.03
C LEU A 79 -11.97 -12.19 -18.12
N LYS A 80 -10.73 -12.40 -18.58
CA LYS A 80 -10.42 -13.40 -19.61
C LYS A 80 -10.68 -14.83 -19.16
N GLU A 81 -10.37 -15.15 -17.91
CA GLU A 81 -10.66 -16.46 -17.33
C GLU A 81 -12.17 -16.75 -17.25
N GLU A 82 -13.00 -15.71 -17.16
CA GLU A 82 -14.47 -15.82 -17.23
C GLU A 82 -15.01 -15.70 -18.66
N HIS A 83 -14.13 -15.79 -19.68
CA HIS A 83 -14.45 -15.69 -21.10
C HIS A 83 -15.16 -14.39 -21.52
N ILE A 84 -14.83 -13.27 -20.85
CA ILE A 84 -15.38 -11.95 -21.15
C ILE A 84 -14.43 -11.20 -22.09
N GLN A 85 -14.98 -10.63 -23.16
CA GLN A 85 -14.23 -9.78 -24.08
C GLN A 85 -13.85 -8.46 -23.40
N THR A 86 -12.58 -8.08 -23.51
CA THR A 86 -11.99 -6.92 -22.84
C THR A 86 -11.68 -5.80 -23.83
N VAL A 87 -12.21 -4.61 -23.55
CA VAL A 87 -11.85 -3.37 -24.24
C VAL A 87 -11.15 -2.47 -23.23
N LEU A 88 -9.93 -2.05 -23.53
CA LEU A 88 -9.17 -1.10 -22.72
C LEU A 88 -9.08 0.24 -23.44
N ILE A 89 -9.34 1.34 -22.72
CA ILE A 89 -8.95 2.68 -23.16
C ILE A 89 -7.87 3.21 -22.21
N ASN A 90 -6.67 3.46 -22.74
CA ASN A 90 -5.57 4.08 -22.01
C ASN A 90 -4.60 4.73 -23.00
N PRO A 91 -4.35 6.05 -22.94
CA PRO A 91 -3.41 6.72 -23.85
C PRO A 91 -1.94 6.38 -23.57
N ASN A 92 -1.62 5.76 -22.44
CA ASN A 92 -0.25 5.50 -22.05
C ASN A 92 0.32 4.23 -22.69
N ILE A 93 1.09 4.44 -23.75
CA ILE A 93 1.74 3.40 -24.56
C ILE A 93 2.79 2.58 -23.82
N ALA A 94 3.36 3.11 -22.73
CA ALA A 94 4.42 2.44 -21.97
C ALA A 94 3.89 1.38 -21.00
N THR A 95 2.57 1.24 -20.86
CA THR A 95 1.96 0.33 -19.88
C THR A 95 1.86 -1.10 -20.39
N VAL A 96 2.14 -2.06 -19.52
CA VAL A 96 1.99 -3.50 -19.80
C VAL A 96 0.54 -3.82 -20.16
N GLN A 97 -0.44 -3.17 -19.55
CA GLN A 97 -1.86 -3.39 -19.82
C GLN A 97 -2.26 -3.08 -21.27
N THR A 98 -1.52 -2.20 -21.96
CA THR A 98 -1.73 -1.86 -23.37
C THR A 98 -0.98 -2.76 -24.35
N SER A 99 -0.23 -3.75 -23.84
CA SER A 99 0.52 -4.69 -24.67
C SER A 99 -0.39 -5.51 -25.58
N LYS A 100 0.09 -5.79 -26.79
CA LYS A 100 -0.63 -6.62 -27.76
C LYS A 100 -0.96 -7.99 -27.16
N GLY A 101 -2.24 -8.38 -27.28
CA GLY A 101 -2.73 -9.67 -26.81
C GLY A 101 -3.13 -9.70 -25.33
N LEU A 102 -2.85 -8.65 -24.54
CA LEU A 102 -3.33 -8.61 -23.16
C LEU A 102 -4.82 -8.30 -23.08
N ALA A 103 -5.30 -7.19 -23.64
CA ALA A 103 -6.73 -6.98 -23.88
C ALA A 103 -7.12 -7.38 -25.31
N ASP A 104 -8.40 -7.66 -25.56
CA ASP A 104 -8.88 -8.01 -26.92
C ASP A 104 -8.84 -6.80 -27.86
N LYS A 105 -9.09 -5.59 -27.31
CA LYS A 105 -8.97 -4.33 -28.04
C LYS A 105 -8.44 -3.22 -27.14
N VAL A 106 -7.50 -2.44 -27.65
CA VAL A 106 -6.88 -1.31 -26.94
C VAL A 106 -7.10 -0.01 -27.72
N TYR A 107 -7.52 1.04 -27.02
CA TYR A 107 -7.69 2.39 -27.54
C TYR A 107 -6.70 3.35 -26.88
N PHE A 108 -5.78 3.88 -27.67
CA PHE A 108 -4.87 4.95 -27.25
C PHE A 108 -5.54 6.31 -27.46
N LEU A 109 -6.52 6.62 -26.62
CA LEU A 109 -7.31 7.85 -26.70
C LEU A 109 -7.31 8.60 -25.36
N PRO A 110 -7.52 9.93 -25.35
CA PRO A 110 -7.66 10.69 -24.12
C PRO A 110 -8.79 10.18 -23.23
N LEU A 111 -8.55 10.14 -21.92
CA LEU A 111 -9.52 9.69 -20.92
C LEU A 111 -10.48 10.81 -20.51
N VAL A 112 -11.24 11.31 -21.47
CA VAL A 112 -12.28 12.32 -21.25
C VAL A 112 -13.63 11.81 -21.74
N PRO A 113 -14.76 12.29 -21.18
CA PRO A 113 -16.09 11.71 -21.43
C PRO A 113 -16.46 11.57 -22.90
N THR A 114 -16.09 12.55 -23.75
CA THR A 114 -16.41 12.51 -25.19
C THR A 114 -15.76 11.32 -25.90
N TYR A 115 -14.45 11.10 -25.72
CA TYR A 115 -13.76 9.97 -26.34
C TYR A 115 -14.19 8.62 -25.75
N VAL A 116 -14.41 8.56 -24.43
CA VAL A 116 -14.91 7.33 -23.81
C VAL A 116 -16.32 7.00 -24.31
N GLU A 117 -17.20 7.99 -24.49
CA GLU A 117 -18.51 7.78 -25.10
C GLU A 117 -18.39 7.24 -26.54
N GLU A 118 -17.47 7.76 -27.36
CA GLU A 118 -17.25 7.22 -28.71
C GLU A 118 -16.82 5.76 -28.68
N VAL A 119 -15.95 5.36 -27.74
CA VAL A 119 -15.57 3.96 -27.55
C VAL A 119 -16.77 3.12 -27.10
N ILE A 120 -17.57 3.60 -26.15
CA ILE A 120 -18.82 2.93 -25.72
C ILE A 120 -19.78 2.76 -26.90
N ARG A 121 -19.94 3.79 -27.74
CA ARG A 121 -20.81 3.78 -28.91
C ARG A 121 -20.35 2.77 -29.95
N ALA A 122 -19.05 2.68 -30.20
CA ALA A 122 -18.46 1.78 -31.18
C ALA A 122 -18.43 0.32 -30.69
N GLU A 123 -18.07 0.09 -29.43
CA GLU A 123 -17.84 -1.25 -28.88
C GLU A 123 -19.07 -1.88 -28.24
N ARG A 124 -20.03 -1.06 -27.78
CA ARG A 124 -21.24 -1.50 -27.07
C ARG A 124 -20.94 -2.50 -25.93
N PRO A 125 -20.08 -2.13 -24.96
CA PRO A 125 -19.80 -2.99 -23.82
C PRO A 125 -21.05 -3.16 -22.95
N GLY A 126 -21.25 -4.36 -22.39
CA GLY A 126 -22.34 -4.61 -21.44
C GLY A 126 -22.02 -4.14 -20.02
N GLY A 127 -20.73 -3.97 -19.70
CA GLY A 127 -20.26 -3.46 -18.43
C GLY A 127 -19.02 -2.57 -18.52
N VAL A 128 -18.77 -1.77 -17.48
CA VAL A 128 -17.59 -0.90 -17.36
C VAL A 128 -16.99 -0.99 -15.96
N LEU A 129 -15.66 -1.07 -15.89
CA LEU A 129 -14.88 -1.01 -14.66
C LEU A 129 -14.26 0.39 -14.51
N LEU A 130 -14.59 1.06 -13.41
CA LEU A 130 -14.14 2.43 -13.11
C LEU A 130 -13.07 2.47 -12.00
N THR A 131 -12.99 1.42 -11.17
CA THR A 131 -12.18 1.40 -9.94
C THR A 131 -10.73 0.94 -10.12
N PHE A 132 -10.26 0.79 -11.36
CA PHE A 132 -8.94 0.24 -11.70
C PHE A 132 -7.97 1.27 -12.33
N GLY A 133 -8.45 2.47 -12.65
CA GLY A 133 -7.70 3.51 -13.37
C GLY A 133 -7.50 4.80 -12.57
N GLY A 134 -7.44 4.70 -11.24
CA GLY A 134 -7.21 5.84 -10.36
C GLY A 134 -8.30 6.92 -10.45
N GLN A 135 -7.93 8.14 -10.07
CA GLN A 135 -8.85 9.28 -10.06
C GLN A 135 -9.30 9.65 -11.47
N THR A 136 -8.45 9.48 -12.48
CA THR A 136 -8.79 9.78 -13.87
C THR A 136 -9.98 8.96 -14.36
N ALA A 137 -9.97 7.65 -14.12
CA ALA A 137 -11.08 6.77 -14.48
C ALA A 137 -12.36 7.08 -13.68
N LEU A 138 -12.24 7.32 -12.37
CA LEU A 138 -13.38 7.68 -11.52
C LEU A 138 -14.07 8.96 -11.98
N ASN A 139 -13.31 10.05 -12.13
CA ASN A 139 -13.85 11.33 -12.55
C ASN A 139 -14.51 11.24 -13.92
N CYS A 140 -13.89 10.55 -14.87
CA CYS A 140 -14.48 10.33 -16.19
C CYS A 140 -15.78 9.53 -16.09
N GLY A 141 -15.82 8.48 -15.26
CA GLY A 141 -17.02 7.68 -15.00
C GLY A 141 -18.16 8.48 -14.39
N VAL A 142 -17.87 9.34 -13.40
CA VAL A 142 -18.88 10.21 -12.75
C VAL A 142 -19.47 11.19 -13.76
N GLU A 143 -18.66 11.80 -14.61
CA GLU A 143 -19.15 12.71 -15.66
C GLU A 143 -19.98 11.97 -16.73
N LEU A 144 -19.60 10.76 -17.12
CA LEU A 144 -20.37 9.93 -18.03
C LEU A 144 -21.74 9.54 -17.46
N GLN A 145 -21.80 9.23 -16.16
CA GLN A 145 -23.06 8.96 -15.46
C GLN A 145 -23.94 10.21 -15.38
N ARG A 146 -23.37 11.37 -15.04
CA ARG A 146 -24.09 12.66 -15.01
C ARG A 146 -24.66 13.03 -16.38
N ALA A 147 -23.93 12.71 -17.45
CA ALA A 147 -24.37 12.89 -18.82
C ALA A 147 -25.38 11.82 -19.31
N GLY A 148 -25.74 10.84 -18.48
CA GLY A 148 -26.68 9.77 -18.83
C GLY A 148 -26.15 8.78 -19.88
N VAL A 149 -24.83 8.74 -20.10
CA VAL A 149 -24.21 7.92 -21.16
C VAL A 149 -24.39 6.43 -20.88
N PHE A 150 -24.18 5.99 -19.64
CA PHE A 150 -24.32 4.57 -19.29
C PHE A 150 -25.75 4.06 -19.51
N GLU A 151 -26.77 4.84 -19.12
CA GLU A 151 -28.17 4.51 -19.38
C GLU A 151 -28.49 4.52 -20.88
N LYS A 152 -28.07 5.56 -21.60
CA LYS A 152 -28.26 5.71 -23.06
C LYS A 152 -27.76 4.51 -23.87
N TYR A 153 -26.67 3.88 -23.45
CA TYR A 153 -26.06 2.75 -24.16
C TYR A 153 -26.25 1.40 -23.46
N GLY A 154 -26.96 1.35 -22.32
CA GLY A 154 -27.20 0.12 -21.57
C GLY A 154 -25.93 -0.49 -20.94
N VAL A 155 -24.96 0.34 -20.56
CA VAL A 155 -23.70 -0.10 -19.95
C VAL A 155 -23.86 -0.15 -18.44
N LYS A 156 -23.56 -1.29 -17.81
CA LYS A 156 -23.62 -1.44 -16.35
C LYS A 156 -22.28 -1.08 -15.71
N ILE A 157 -22.31 -0.34 -14.62
CA ILE A 157 -21.11 -0.14 -13.78
C ILE A 157 -20.92 -1.41 -12.95
N LEU A 158 -19.76 -2.05 -13.06
CA LEU A 158 -19.42 -3.28 -12.37
C LEU A 158 -18.62 -2.99 -11.09
N GLY A 159 -18.86 -3.78 -10.03
CA GLY A 159 -18.23 -3.59 -8.73
C GLY A 159 -18.91 -2.51 -7.91
N THR A 160 -18.13 -1.57 -7.37
CA THR A 160 -18.62 -0.51 -6.50
C THR A 160 -19.65 0.36 -7.22
N PRO A 161 -20.86 0.52 -6.64
CA PRO A 161 -21.87 1.42 -7.20
C PRO A 161 -21.34 2.85 -7.32
N ILE A 162 -21.66 3.55 -8.41
CA ILE A 162 -21.14 4.91 -8.61
C ILE A 162 -21.62 5.92 -7.58
N GLN A 163 -22.78 5.70 -6.96
CA GLN A 163 -23.22 6.53 -5.84
C GLN A 163 -22.27 6.39 -4.65
N ALA A 164 -21.80 5.17 -4.35
CA ALA A 164 -20.84 4.95 -3.27
C ALA A 164 -19.52 5.67 -3.56
N ILE A 165 -19.05 5.66 -4.82
CA ILE A 165 -17.87 6.43 -5.26
C ILE A 165 -18.07 7.93 -5.00
N ILE A 166 -19.21 8.48 -5.43
CA ILE A 166 -19.53 9.91 -5.24
C ILE A 166 -19.58 10.26 -3.75
N ASP A 167 -20.23 9.41 -2.94
CA ASP A 167 -20.44 9.63 -1.52
C ASP A 167 -19.13 9.55 -0.71
N THR A 168 -18.14 8.76 -1.17
CA THR A 168 -16.82 8.69 -0.52
C THR A 168 -15.87 9.81 -0.95
N GLU A 169 -16.02 10.34 -2.16
CA GLU A 169 -15.16 11.42 -2.69
C GLU A 169 -15.59 12.82 -2.19
N ASP A 170 -16.88 13.04 -1.95
CA ASP A 170 -17.37 14.28 -1.37
C ASP A 170 -17.24 14.27 0.16
N ARG A 171 -16.33 15.10 0.70
CA ARG A 171 -16.03 15.15 2.14
C ARG A 171 -17.25 15.44 3.02
N LYS A 172 -18.22 16.24 2.55
CA LYS A 172 -19.42 16.56 3.33
C LYS A 172 -20.35 15.36 3.38
N ILE A 173 -20.65 14.78 2.21
CA ILE A 173 -21.49 13.59 2.11
C ILE A 173 -20.87 12.42 2.88
N PHE A 174 -19.55 12.27 2.79
CA PHE A 174 -18.80 11.27 3.54
C PHE A 174 -18.99 11.47 5.06
N SER A 175 -18.76 12.68 5.57
CA SER A 175 -18.95 13.00 6.99
C SER A 175 -20.38 12.72 7.47
N GLU A 176 -21.39 13.08 6.68
CA GLU A 176 -22.80 12.84 7.01
C GLU A 176 -23.10 11.32 7.06
N ASN A 177 -22.61 10.55 6.09
CA ASN A 177 -22.77 9.09 6.06
C ASN A 177 -22.06 8.38 7.22
N ILE A 178 -20.85 8.80 7.56
CA ILE A 178 -20.10 8.27 8.71
C ILE A 178 -20.83 8.57 10.03
N ALA A 179 -21.42 9.75 10.17
CA ALA A 179 -22.19 10.12 11.35
C ALA A 179 -23.47 9.27 11.52
N VAL A 180 -24.14 8.87 10.43
CA VAL A 180 -25.34 8.01 10.46
C VAL A 180 -25.07 6.67 11.16
N ILE A 181 -23.87 6.13 11.02
CA ILE A 181 -23.46 4.86 11.66
C ILE A 181 -22.78 5.06 13.03
N GLY A 182 -22.78 6.30 13.55
CA GLY A 182 -22.19 6.64 14.86
C GLY A 182 -20.67 6.66 14.87
N GLU A 183 -20.03 6.71 13.71
CA GLU A 183 -18.59 6.86 13.55
C GLU A 183 -18.20 8.34 13.42
N LYS A 184 -16.90 8.64 13.53
CA LYS A 184 -16.40 10.03 13.52
C LYS A 184 -15.35 10.23 12.45
N VAL A 185 -15.55 11.27 11.63
CA VAL A 185 -14.47 11.84 10.81
C VAL A 185 -13.71 12.90 11.59
N ALA A 186 -12.51 13.25 11.13
CA ALA A 186 -11.76 14.36 11.69
C ALA A 186 -12.62 15.64 11.69
N PRO A 187 -12.84 16.29 12.84
CA PRO A 187 -13.68 17.49 12.92
C PRO A 187 -13.12 18.63 12.06
N SER A 188 -13.96 19.19 11.21
CA SER A 188 -13.59 20.32 10.34
C SER A 188 -14.75 21.30 10.17
N CYS A 189 -14.43 22.55 9.86
CA CYS A 189 -15.40 23.61 9.63
C CYS A 189 -14.95 24.48 8.45
N ALA A 190 -15.85 24.73 7.51
CA ALA A 190 -15.64 25.73 6.46
C ALA A 190 -16.02 27.11 7.00
N VAL A 191 -15.11 28.07 6.88
CA VAL A 191 -15.23 29.44 7.39
C VAL A 191 -14.90 30.45 6.29
N TYR A 192 -15.48 31.63 6.37
CA TYR A 192 -15.36 32.68 5.34
C TYR A 192 -14.79 33.99 5.88
N SER A 193 -14.48 34.04 7.17
CA SER A 193 -13.88 35.21 7.82
C SER A 193 -12.87 34.79 8.89
N VAL A 194 -11.97 35.71 9.24
CA VAL A 194 -11.00 35.49 10.33
C VAL A 194 -11.74 35.25 11.65
N CYS A 195 -12.85 35.95 11.92
CA CYS A 195 -13.64 35.73 13.13
C CYS A 195 -14.22 34.31 13.18
N GLU A 196 -14.85 33.85 12.10
CA GLU A 196 -15.36 32.48 12.00
C GLU A 196 -14.24 31.44 12.16
N ALA A 197 -13.05 31.69 11.63
CA ALA A 197 -11.90 30.81 11.82
C ALA A 197 -11.50 30.66 13.30
N LEU A 198 -11.48 31.77 14.04
CA LEU A 198 -11.16 31.77 15.47
C LEU A 198 -12.27 31.07 16.30
N GLU A 199 -13.54 31.32 15.99
CA GLU A 199 -14.69 30.66 16.63
C GLU A 199 -14.71 29.15 16.36
N ALA A 200 -14.42 28.75 15.12
CA ALA A 200 -14.28 27.35 14.75
C ALA A 200 -13.14 26.69 15.53
N ALA A 201 -11.99 27.34 15.68
CA ALA A 201 -10.87 26.81 16.44
C ALA A 201 -11.13 26.75 17.96
N GLU A 202 -11.92 27.67 18.52
CA GLU A 202 -12.38 27.57 19.91
C GLU A 202 -13.28 26.34 20.14
N THR A 203 -14.06 25.96 19.11
CA THR A 203 -14.91 24.76 19.14
C THR A 203 -14.12 23.47 18.90
N LEU A 204 -13.20 23.48 17.94
CA LEU A 204 -12.39 22.33 17.54
C LEU A 204 -11.27 22.01 18.55
N GLY A 205 -10.81 23.04 19.26
CA GLY A 205 -9.64 23.00 20.14
C GLY A 205 -8.33 23.11 19.36
N TYR A 206 -7.39 23.89 19.90
CA TYR A 206 -6.03 23.97 19.36
C TYR A 206 -5.21 22.72 19.71
N PRO A 207 -4.23 22.32 18.87
CA PRO A 207 -3.87 22.95 17.61
C PRO A 207 -4.88 22.69 16.47
N VAL A 208 -4.94 23.59 15.49
CA VAL A 208 -5.79 23.45 14.29
C VAL A 208 -4.96 23.60 13.02
N MET A 209 -5.44 23.03 11.91
CA MET A 209 -4.90 23.24 10.58
C MET A 209 -5.84 24.13 9.78
N ALA A 210 -5.33 25.24 9.27
CA ALA A 210 -6.04 26.10 8.34
C ALA A 210 -5.65 25.72 6.91
N ARG A 211 -6.63 25.57 6.01
CA ARG A 211 -6.41 25.28 4.59
C ARG A 211 -7.27 26.19 3.70
N ALA A 212 -6.65 26.92 2.78
CA ALA A 212 -7.38 27.69 1.79
C ALA A 212 -8.13 26.77 0.83
N ALA A 213 -9.44 26.94 0.69
CA ALA A 213 -10.23 26.18 -0.27
C ALA A 213 -9.81 26.54 -1.71
N PHE A 214 -9.91 25.57 -2.62
CA PHE A 214 -9.58 25.70 -4.05
C PHE A 214 -8.13 26.14 -4.35
N SER A 215 -7.21 25.97 -3.38
CA SER A 215 -5.78 26.23 -3.58
C SER A 215 -5.02 24.93 -3.90
N LEU A 216 -4.12 24.99 -4.87
CA LEU A 216 -3.22 23.88 -5.21
C LEU A 216 -1.92 24.02 -4.39
N GLY A 217 -1.38 22.90 -3.91
CA GLY A 217 -0.05 22.84 -3.28
C GLY A 217 0.06 23.46 -1.88
N GLY A 218 -1.05 23.57 -1.14
CA GLY A 218 -1.03 24.07 0.25
C GLY A 218 -0.77 25.58 0.37
N LEU A 219 -0.98 26.35 -0.70
CA LEU A 219 -0.81 27.81 -0.69
C LEU A 219 -1.78 28.43 0.34
N GLY A 220 -1.25 29.04 1.39
CA GLY A 220 -2.06 29.59 2.50
C GLY A 220 -2.58 28.53 3.48
N SER A 221 -2.06 27.31 3.46
CA SER A 221 -2.29 26.33 4.52
C SER A 221 -1.21 26.40 5.60
N GLY A 222 -1.59 26.14 6.85
CA GLY A 222 -0.67 26.17 7.98
C GLY A 222 -1.30 25.65 9.27
N PHE A 223 -0.45 25.26 10.20
CA PHE A 223 -0.87 24.87 11.55
C PHE A 223 -0.84 26.09 12.47
N ALA A 224 -1.82 26.17 13.35
CA ALA A 224 -1.87 27.15 14.42
C ALA A 224 -2.00 26.41 15.74
N ASP A 225 -1.07 26.66 16.67
CA ASP A 225 -1.11 26.15 18.03
C ASP A 225 -1.89 27.09 18.96
N ASN A 226 -2.16 28.31 18.51
CA ASN A 226 -2.87 29.35 19.28
C ASN A 226 -3.64 30.33 18.38
N LYS A 227 -4.39 31.23 19.04
CA LYS A 227 -5.30 32.20 18.42
C LYS A 227 -4.55 33.21 17.54
N GLU A 228 -3.38 33.64 17.96
CA GLU A 228 -2.55 34.62 17.28
C GLU A 228 -1.99 34.08 15.97
N GLU A 229 -1.48 32.84 15.99
CA GLU A 229 -1.02 32.14 14.79
C GLU A 229 -2.16 31.91 13.80
N LEU A 230 -3.32 31.44 14.27
CA LEU A 230 -4.47 31.21 13.40
C LEU A 230 -4.96 32.51 12.76
N LYS A 231 -4.97 33.61 13.52
CA LYS A 231 -5.36 34.91 12.99
C LYS A 231 -4.43 35.35 11.87
N SER A 232 -3.12 35.18 12.03
CA SER A 232 -2.14 35.52 11.00
C SER A 232 -2.31 34.66 9.76
N LEU A 233 -2.45 33.33 9.93
CA LEU A 233 -2.67 32.39 8.84
C LEU A 233 -3.98 32.65 8.11
N ALA A 234 -5.09 32.85 8.82
CA ALA A 234 -6.39 33.12 8.23
C ALA A 234 -6.39 34.44 7.44
N GLN A 235 -5.71 35.48 7.93
CA GLN A 235 -5.57 36.75 7.20
C GLN A 235 -4.81 36.57 5.88
N GLN A 236 -3.72 35.80 5.90
CA GLN A 236 -2.95 35.51 4.69
C GLN A 236 -3.74 34.64 3.71
N ALA A 237 -4.39 33.58 4.21
CA ALA A 237 -5.13 32.64 3.39
C ALA A 237 -6.37 33.26 2.75
N LEU A 238 -7.14 34.05 3.50
CA LEU A 238 -8.36 34.72 3.00
C LEU A 238 -8.06 35.87 2.04
N ALA A 239 -6.81 36.35 1.97
CA ALA A 239 -6.39 37.29 0.92
C ALA A 239 -6.29 36.61 -0.46
N HIS A 240 -6.18 35.28 -0.50
CA HIS A 240 -5.99 34.50 -1.72
C HIS A 240 -7.14 33.51 -2.01
N SER A 241 -8.03 33.25 -1.05
CA SER A 241 -9.22 32.41 -1.21
C SER A 241 -10.42 32.97 -0.45
N SER A 242 -11.62 32.81 -1.01
CA SER A 242 -12.86 33.26 -0.35
C SER A 242 -13.34 32.34 0.76
N GLN A 243 -12.71 31.17 0.93
CA GLN A 243 -13.11 30.17 1.92
C GLN A 243 -11.85 29.52 2.53
N LEU A 244 -11.89 29.30 3.83
CA LEU A 244 -10.88 28.59 4.60
C LEU A 244 -11.53 27.37 5.27
N ILE A 245 -10.81 26.27 5.37
CA ILE A 245 -11.23 25.09 6.13
C ILE A 245 -10.34 25.02 7.37
N ILE A 246 -10.96 25.00 8.55
CA ILE A 246 -10.29 24.78 9.83
C ILE A 246 -10.53 23.33 10.24
N ASP A 247 -9.47 22.54 10.31
CA ASP A 247 -9.49 21.16 10.79
C ASP A 247 -8.90 21.07 12.19
N LYS A 248 -9.42 20.19 13.04
CA LYS A 248 -8.72 19.77 14.26
C LYS A 248 -7.35 19.20 13.85
N SER A 249 -6.25 19.74 14.39
CA SER A 249 -4.93 19.19 14.09
C SER A 249 -4.78 17.87 14.81
N LEU A 250 -4.62 16.82 14.01
CA LEU A 250 -4.28 15.48 14.48
C LEU A 250 -2.79 15.19 14.25
N LYS A 251 -1.96 16.25 14.10
CA LYS A 251 -0.53 16.14 13.87
C LYS A 251 0.14 15.32 14.98
N GLY A 252 0.94 14.33 14.60
CA GLY A 252 1.61 13.46 15.56
C GLY A 252 0.77 12.26 16.02
N TRP A 253 -0.48 12.13 15.56
CA TRP A 253 -1.25 10.90 15.75
C TRP A 253 -0.72 9.80 14.83
N LYS A 254 -0.94 8.54 15.21
CA LYS A 254 -0.59 7.39 14.38
C LYS A 254 -1.51 7.37 13.17
N GLU A 255 -0.95 7.15 11.99
CA GLU A 255 -1.73 6.98 10.76
C GLU A 255 -1.75 5.49 10.38
N VAL A 256 -2.95 4.92 10.26
CA VAL A 256 -3.17 3.49 10.05
C VAL A 256 -4.11 3.28 8.88
N GLU A 257 -3.79 2.34 8.01
CA GLU A 257 -4.56 2.03 6.81
C GLU A 257 -5.04 0.57 6.82
N TYR A 258 -6.22 0.32 6.26
CA TYR A 258 -6.74 -1.03 6.03
C TYR A 258 -7.20 -1.18 4.58
N GLU A 259 -6.77 -2.27 3.95
CA GLU A 259 -7.30 -2.73 2.67
C GLU A 259 -8.47 -3.68 2.94
N VAL A 260 -9.66 -3.29 2.50
CA VAL A 260 -10.90 -4.01 2.78
C VAL A 260 -11.45 -4.58 1.49
N VAL A 261 -11.80 -5.86 1.52
CA VAL A 261 -12.46 -6.53 0.40
C VAL A 261 -13.85 -6.93 0.83
N ARG A 262 -14.85 -6.53 0.05
CA ARG A 262 -16.25 -6.87 0.29
C ARG A 262 -16.86 -7.46 -0.96
N ASP A 263 -17.40 -8.67 -0.83
CA ASP A 263 -18.16 -9.27 -1.91
C ASP A 263 -19.62 -8.84 -1.92
N ALA A 264 -20.26 -9.31 -2.96
CA ALA A 264 -21.64 -9.07 -3.25
C ALA A 264 -22.56 -9.79 -2.20
N TYR A 265 -22.08 -10.78 -1.46
CA TYR A 265 -22.83 -11.58 -0.49
C TYR A 265 -22.58 -11.14 0.95
N ASP A 266 -22.00 -9.96 1.14
CA ASP A 266 -21.69 -9.33 2.43
C ASP A 266 -20.58 -10.01 3.24
N ASN A 267 -19.83 -10.93 2.61
CA ASN A 267 -18.53 -11.33 3.12
C ASN A 267 -17.60 -10.12 3.00
N CYS A 268 -17.01 -9.73 4.13
CA CYS A 268 -16.19 -8.52 4.22
C CYS A 268 -14.99 -8.83 5.12
N ILE A 269 -13.79 -8.66 4.58
CA ILE A 269 -12.52 -9.03 5.22
C ILE A 269 -11.52 -7.88 5.10
N THR A 270 -10.59 -7.79 6.03
CA THR A 270 -9.45 -6.86 5.94
C THR A 270 -8.19 -7.60 5.53
N VAL A 271 -7.77 -7.44 4.27
CA VAL A 271 -6.68 -8.22 3.65
C VAL A 271 -5.31 -7.78 4.14
N CYS A 272 -5.13 -6.48 4.36
CA CYS A 272 -3.86 -5.96 4.86
C CYS A 272 -4.15 -4.77 5.76
N ASN A 273 -3.33 -4.63 6.80
CA ASN A 273 -3.30 -3.43 7.60
C ASN A 273 -1.87 -2.87 7.59
N MET A 274 -1.77 -1.55 7.54
CA MET A 274 -0.50 -0.84 7.38
C MET A 274 -0.39 0.25 8.44
N GLU A 275 0.79 0.39 9.01
CA GLU A 275 1.11 1.43 9.98
C GLU A 275 2.14 2.37 9.37
N ASN A 276 1.82 3.66 9.36
CA ASN A 276 2.73 4.69 8.90
C ASN A 276 3.75 4.95 10.02
N LEU A 277 5.03 4.87 9.69
CA LEU A 277 6.13 5.19 10.59
C LEU A 277 6.17 6.71 10.83
N ASP A 278 6.02 7.46 9.74
CA ASP A 278 5.80 8.89 9.79
C ASP A 278 4.39 9.18 10.33
N PRO A 279 4.24 10.10 11.29
CA PRO A 279 2.94 10.39 11.87
C PRO A 279 2.07 11.23 10.94
N LEU A 280 0.77 11.31 11.28
CA LEU A 280 -0.19 12.09 10.52
C LEU A 280 0.26 13.54 10.32
N GLY A 281 0.11 14.01 9.08
CA GLY A 281 0.59 15.29 8.57
C GLY A 281 1.56 15.12 7.40
N ILE A 282 2.09 13.91 7.24
CA ILE A 282 2.80 13.44 6.03
C ILE A 282 1.85 12.50 5.30
N HIS A 283 1.61 12.73 4.01
CA HIS A 283 0.72 11.89 3.22
C HIS A 283 1.22 10.44 3.21
N THR A 284 0.36 9.44 3.26
CA THR A 284 0.75 8.00 3.22
C THR A 284 1.68 7.64 2.05
N GLY A 285 1.54 8.36 0.94
CA GLY A 285 2.44 8.30 -0.23
C GLY A 285 3.85 8.84 -0.01
N GLU A 286 3.99 9.85 0.84
CA GLU A 286 5.26 10.42 1.30
C GLU A 286 5.82 9.73 2.55
N SER A 287 5.01 8.90 3.22
CA SER A 287 5.39 8.23 4.46
C SER A 287 6.14 6.94 4.21
N ILE A 288 7.03 6.61 5.14
CA ILE A 288 7.50 5.25 5.35
C ILE A 288 6.37 4.43 5.97
N VAL A 289 6.07 3.26 5.41
CA VAL A 289 4.91 2.44 5.81
C VAL A 289 5.36 1.01 6.09
N VAL A 290 4.78 0.40 7.13
CA VAL A 290 5.10 -0.96 7.57
C VAL A 290 3.87 -1.85 7.53
N ALA A 291 4.03 -3.08 7.05
CA ALA A 291 2.99 -4.11 7.10
C ALA A 291 3.53 -5.41 7.74
N PRO A 292 2.77 -6.05 8.66
CA PRO A 292 1.56 -5.54 9.32
C PRO A 292 1.87 -4.40 10.31
N SER A 293 0.86 -3.81 10.94
CA SER A 293 1.08 -2.86 12.05
C SER A 293 1.89 -3.48 13.20
N GLN A 294 2.76 -2.70 13.83
CA GLN A 294 3.69 -3.14 14.87
C GLN A 294 3.30 -2.65 16.28
N THR A 295 2.66 -1.48 16.38
CA THR A 295 2.48 -0.80 17.67
C THR A 295 1.02 -0.73 18.15
N LEU A 296 0.11 -1.39 17.43
CA LEU A 296 -1.29 -1.52 17.84
C LEU A 296 -1.46 -2.69 18.82
N SER A 297 -2.17 -2.45 19.91
CA SER A 297 -2.72 -3.52 20.73
C SER A 297 -3.77 -4.31 19.95
N ASN A 298 -4.04 -5.55 20.37
CA ASN A 298 -5.14 -6.34 19.78
C ASN A 298 -6.49 -5.59 19.85
N ARG A 299 -6.70 -4.76 20.88
CA ARG A 299 -7.96 -4.03 21.05
C ARG A 299 -8.08 -2.89 20.04
N GLU A 300 -7.03 -2.08 19.87
CA GLU A 300 -6.98 -1.03 18.84
C GLU A 300 -7.11 -1.63 17.44
N TYR A 301 -6.37 -2.72 17.15
CA TYR A 301 -6.45 -3.42 15.87
C TYR A 301 -7.89 -3.84 15.54
N ASN A 302 -8.55 -4.55 16.46
CA ASN A 302 -9.91 -5.06 16.21
C ASN A 302 -10.97 -3.96 16.24
N LEU A 303 -10.75 -2.87 16.99
CA LEU A 303 -11.59 -1.68 16.94
C LEU A 303 -11.57 -1.08 15.53
N LEU A 304 -10.38 -0.77 15.01
CA LEU A 304 -10.23 -0.18 13.67
C LEU A 304 -10.73 -1.14 12.57
N ARG A 305 -10.39 -2.44 12.65
CA ARG A 305 -10.90 -3.47 11.73
C ARG A 305 -12.42 -3.54 11.69
N THR A 306 -13.07 -3.59 12.85
CA THR A 306 -14.54 -3.68 12.94
C THR A 306 -15.19 -2.42 12.39
N THR A 307 -14.61 -1.25 12.68
CA THR A 307 -15.03 0.02 12.10
C THR A 307 -14.87 0.04 10.59
N ALA A 308 -13.77 -0.48 10.04
CA ALA A 308 -13.56 -0.60 8.59
C ALA A 308 -14.70 -1.38 7.93
N ILE A 309 -14.94 -2.61 8.40
CA ILE A 309 -16.01 -3.47 7.88
C ILE A 309 -17.38 -2.78 7.96
N LYS A 310 -17.67 -2.11 9.09
CA LYS A 310 -18.93 -1.37 9.30
C LYS A 310 -19.09 -0.22 8.30
N VAL A 311 -18.06 0.56 8.07
CA VAL A 311 -18.05 1.69 7.10
C VAL A 311 -18.24 1.18 5.68
N ILE A 312 -17.47 0.16 5.26
CA ILE A 312 -17.53 -0.37 3.90
C ILE A 312 -18.89 -1.01 3.60
N ARG A 313 -19.50 -1.69 4.59
CA ARG A 313 -20.87 -2.20 4.50
C ARG A 313 -21.91 -1.09 4.36
N HIS A 314 -21.74 0.04 5.06
CA HIS A 314 -22.66 1.18 5.00
C HIS A 314 -22.69 1.82 3.61
N PHE A 315 -21.52 2.09 3.03
CA PHE A 315 -21.43 2.61 1.66
C PHE A 315 -21.82 1.59 0.59
N GLY A 316 -21.91 0.29 0.94
CA GLY A 316 -22.31 -0.76 0.01
C GLY A 316 -21.26 -1.04 -1.07
N ILE A 317 -19.98 -0.79 -0.77
CA ILE A 317 -18.84 -1.05 -1.66
C ILE A 317 -18.78 -2.55 -1.99
N VAL A 318 -18.49 -2.87 -3.26
CA VAL A 318 -18.33 -4.24 -3.76
C VAL A 318 -17.08 -4.31 -4.61
N GLY A 319 -16.11 -5.11 -4.16
CA GLY A 319 -14.75 -5.09 -4.69
C GLY A 319 -13.78 -4.81 -3.55
N GLU A 320 -12.89 -3.85 -3.76
CA GLU A 320 -11.83 -3.47 -2.83
C GLU A 320 -11.86 -1.95 -2.59
N CYS A 321 -11.42 -1.55 -1.39
CA CYS A 321 -11.19 -0.17 -1.03
C CYS A 321 -10.17 -0.03 0.11
N ASN A 322 -9.51 1.12 0.16
CA ASN A 322 -8.64 1.53 1.26
C ASN A 322 -9.38 2.45 2.23
N ILE A 323 -9.18 2.28 3.54
CA ILE A 323 -9.67 3.19 4.59
C ILE A 323 -8.53 3.63 5.50
N GLN A 324 -8.52 4.91 5.86
CA GLN A 324 -7.45 5.53 6.64
C GLN A 324 -7.96 6.07 7.99
N TYR A 325 -7.12 5.93 9.01
CA TYR A 325 -7.39 6.34 10.38
C TYR A 325 -6.27 7.20 10.94
N ALA A 326 -6.65 8.19 11.75
CA ALA A 326 -5.75 8.77 12.73
C ALA A 326 -6.10 8.20 14.12
N LEU A 327 -5.14 7.53 14.76
CA LEU A 327 -5.28 6.96 16.10
C LEU A 327 -4.42 7.73 17.11
N ASN A 328 -5.02 8.11 18.23
CA ASN A 328 -4.32 8.80 19.30
C ASN A 328 -3.25 7.87 19.91
N PRO A 329 -1.98 8.30 20.02
CA PRO A 329 -0.92 7.43 20.57
C PRO A 329 -1.09 7.13 22.07
N ASN A 330 -1.97 7.84 22.77
CA ASN A 330 -2.15 7.73 24.22
C ASN A 330 -3.56 7.23 24.63
N SER A 331 -4.45 6.93 23.67
CA SER A 331 -5.83 6.49 23.95
C SER A 331 -6.43 5.73 22.77
N GLU A 332 -7.59 5.11 22.98
CA GLU A 332 -8.36 4.45 21.89
C GLU A 332 -9.17 5.45 21.04
N GLU A 333 -8.94 6.76 21.20
CA GLU A 333 -9.60 7.78 20.38
C GLU A 333 -9.05 7.72 18.95
N TYR A 334 -9.93 7.58 17.97
CA TYR A 334 -9.58 7.62 16.56
C TYR A 334 -10.55 8.48 15.75
N TYR A 335 -10.09 8.88 14.57
CA TYR A 335 -10.92 9.50 13.54
C TYR A 335 -10.69 8.80 12.21
N ILE A 336 -11.77 8.64 11.44
CA ILE A 336 -11.69 8.22 10.04
C ILE A 336 -11.25 9.44 9.21
N ILE A 337 -10.23 9.26 8.38
CA ILE A 337 -9.69 10.33 7.53
C ILE A 337 -10.39 10.32 6.17
N GLU A 338 -10.38 9.18 5.49
CA GLU A 338 -11.02 8.99 4.19
C GLU A 338 -11.22 7.51 3.86
N VAL A 339 -12.05 7.25 2.84
CA VAL A 339 -12.20 5.95 2.19
C VAL A 339 -12.00 6.15 0.70
N ASN A 340 -11.05 5.41 0.14
CA ASN A 340 -10.81 5.36 -1.30
C ASN A 340 -11.55 4.15 -1.88
N ALA A 341 -12.72 4.36 -2.49
CA ALA A 341 -13.59 3.30 -3.01
C ALA A 341 -13.12 2.71 -4.36
N ARG A 342 -11.81 2.47 -4.48
CA ARG A 342 -11.11 1.98 -5.66
C ARG A 342 -9.78 1.34 -5.28
N LEU A 343 -9.17 0.66 -6.24
CA LEU A 343 -7.77 0.26 -6.14
C LEU A 343 -6.89 1.49 -5.96
N SER A 344 -5.79 1.30 -5.25
CA SER A 344 -4.85 2.35 -4.89
C SER A 344 -3.41 1.86 -4.90
N ARG A 345 -2.47 2.80 -4.70
CA ARG A 345 -1.07 2.48 -4.44
C ARG A 345 -0.92 1.61 -3.19
N SER A 346 -1.69 1.90 -2.12
CA SER A 346 -1.75 1.08 -0.90
C SER A 346 -2.25 -0.34 -1.20
N SER A 347 -3.20 -0.50 -2.12
CA SER A 347 -3.71 -1.81 -2.56
C SER A 347 -2.67 -2.61 -3.36
N ALA A 348 -1.88 -1.94 -4.21
CA ALA A 348 -0.77 -2.60 -4.90
C ALA A 348 0.31 -3.05 -3.90
N LEU A 349 0.73 -2.15 -2.99
CA LEU A 349 1.65 -2.46 -1.91
C LEU A 349 1.16 -3.64 -1.05
N ALA A 350 -0.09 -3.62 -0.61
CA ALA A 350 -0.70 -4.69 0.17
C ALA A 350 -0.76 -6.02 -0.59
N SER A 351 -1.02 -5.99 -1.90
CA SER A 351 -1.00 -7.20 -2.72
C SER A 351 0.39 -7.83 -2.74
N LYS A 352 1.45 -7.00 -2.86
CA LYS A 352 2.83 -7.48 -2.82
C LYS A 352 3.26 -7.90 -1.42
N ALA A 353 2.83 -7.19 -0.38
CA ALA A 353 3.17 -7.52 1.00
C ALA A 353 2.57 -8.85 1.45
N THR A 354 1.31 -9.11 1.06
CA THR A 354 0.55 -10.28 1.54
C THR A 354 0.64 -11.48 0.59
N GLY A 355 0.90 -11.26 -0.70
CA GLY A 355 0.70 -12.26 -1.77
C GLY A 355 -0.76 -12.37 -2.23
N TYR A 356 -1.69 -11.62 -1.64
CA TYR A 356 -3.11 -11.64 -1.99
C TYR A 356 -3.40 -10.69 -3.18
N PRO A 357 -3.84 -11.17 -4.35
CA PRO A 357 -3.97 -10.32 -5.54
C PRO A 357 -5.27 -9.49 -5.53
N LEU A 358 -5.27 -8.37 -4.80
CA LEU A 358 -6.46 -7.54 -4.54
C LEU A 358 -7.21 -7.13 -5.81
N ALA A 359 -6.50 -6.65 -6.84
CA ALA A 359 -7.12 -6.22 -8.10
C ALA A 359 -7.81 -7.37 -8.84
N TYR A 360 -7.20 -8.55 -8.88
CA TYR A 360 -7.81 -9.73 -9.51
C TYR A 360 -9.05 -10.20 -8.75
N VAL A 361 -8.98 -10.24 -7.42
CA VAL A 361 -10.14 -10.58 -6.58
C VAL A 361 -11.25 -9.55 -6.79
N ALA A 362 -10.95 -8.25 -6.71
CA ALA A 362 -11.92 -7.17 -6.94
C ALA A 362 -12.60 -7.27 -8.31
N ALA A 363 -11.86 -7.66 -9.36
CA ALA A 363 -12.42 -7.86 -10.69
C ALA A 363 -13.39 -9.06 -10.72
N LYS A 364 -13.07 -10.20 -10.08
CA LYS A 364 -14.02 -11.32 -9.94
C LYS A 364 -15.26 -10.93 -9.12
N LEU A 365 -15.08 -10.16 -8.04
CA LEU A 365 -16.18 -9.67 -7.21
C LEU A 365 -17.11 -8.73 -7.99
N SER A 366 -16.55 -7.93 -8.90
CA SER A 366 -17.33 -7.03 -9.77
C SER A 366 -18.29 -7.78 -10.71
N LEU A 367 -18.02 -9.06 -10.97
CA LEU A 367 -18.85 -9.97 -11.76
C LEU A 367 -19.86 -10.75 -10.89
N GLY A 368 -19.89 -10.51 -9.58
CA GLY A 368 -20.79 -11.19 -8.65
C GLY A 368 -20.32 -12.57 -8.18
N ILE A 369 -19.05 -12.91 -8.40
CA ILE A 369 -18.44 -14.15 -7.89
C ILE A 369 -18.18 -13.97 -6.38
N PRO A 370 -18.61 -14.89 -5.50
CA PRO A 370 -18.37 -14.78 -4.05
C PRO A 370 -16.91 -15.02 -3.67
N LEU A 371 -16.45 -14.39 -2.58
CA LEU A 371 -15.11 -14.62 -2.01
C LEU A 371 -14.82 -16.12 -1.75
N PRO A 372 -15.74 -16.92 -1.16
CA PRO A 372 -15.51 -18.36 -0.94
C PRO A 372 -15.34 -19.21 -2.21
N ILE A 373 -15.69 -18.70 -3.40
CA ILE A 373 -15.57 -19.43 -4.66
C ILE A 373 -14.25 -19.10 -5.37
N ILE A 374 -13.72 -17.90 -5.16
CA ILE A 374 -12.44 -17.50 -5.74
C ILE A 374 -11.34 -18.28 -5.04
N LYS A 375 -10.48 -18.97 -5.79
CA LYS A 375 -9.35 -19.72 -5.24
C LYS A 375 -8.22 -18.77 -4.84
N ASN A 376 -7.53 -19.11 -3.75
CA ASN A 376 -6.22 -18.53 -3.46
C ASN A 376 -5.18 -19.17 -4.40
N SER A 377 -4.65 -18.41 -5.35
CA SER A 377 -3.63 -18.86 -6.30
C SER A 377 -2.30 -19.22 -5.65
N VAL A 378 -2.00 -18.66 -4.48
CA VAL A 378 -0.74 -18.90 -3.77
C VAL A 378 -0.72 -20.30 -3.15
N THR A 379 -1.78 -20.69 -2.43
CA THR A 379 -1.87 -22.03 -1.81
C THR A 379 -2.44 -23.09 -2.74
N GLY A 380 -3.25 -22.70 -3.74
CA GLY A 380 -3.91 -23.60 -4.69
C GLY A 380 -5.05 -24.45 -4.13
N CYS A 381 -5.17 -24.57 -2.80
CA CYS A 381 -6.16 -25.40 -2.12
C CYS A 381 -7.11 -24.63 -1.19
N THR A 382 -6.88 -23.35 -0.94
CA THR A 382 -7.78 -22.49 -0.13
C THR A 382 -8.55 -21.48 -1.00
N THR A 383 -9.42 -20.69 -0.38
CA THR A 383 -10.24 -19.66 -1.06
C THR A 383 -9.67 -18.28 -0.79
N ALA A 384 -10.18 -17.26 -1.49
CA ALA A 384 -9.85 -15.86 -1.24
C ALA A 384 -10.58 -15.29 0.00
N CYS A 385 -11.44 -16.05 0.67
CA CYS A 385 -12.22 -15.60 1.82
C CYS A 385 -11.47 -15.78 3.15
N PHE A 386 -10.35 -15.06 3.32
CA PHE A 386 -9.53 -15.09 4.54
C PHE A 386 -8.75 -13.78 4.70
N GLU A 387 -8.24 -13.53 5.90
CA GLU A 387 -7.32 -12.42 6.17
C GLU A 387 -5.88 -13.00 6.21
N PRO A 388 -4.96 -12.55 5.34
CA PRO A 388 -3.59 -13.00 5.33
C PRO A 388 -2.86 -12.89 6.67
N SER A 389 -1.92 -13.82 6.91
CA SER A 389 -0.99 -13.79 8.02
C SER A 389 0.44 -13.73 7.50
N LEU A 390 1.24 -12.81 8.06
CA LEU A 390 2.62 -12.55 7.64
C LEU A 390 3.57 -12.95 8.77
N ASP A 391 4.55 -13.81 8.48
CA ASP A 391 5.63 -14.19 9.41
C ASP A 391 6.93 -13.41 9.15
N TYR A 392 6.77 -12.27 8.47
CA TYR A 392 7.80 -11.30 8.10
C TYR A 392 7.24 -9.87 8.23
N CYS A 393 8.14 -8.90 8.11
CA CYS A 393 7.85 -7.48 8.14
C CYS A 393 8.18 -6.87 6.78
N VAL A 394 7.27 -6.05 6.28
CA VAL A 394 7.41 -5.33 5.02
C VAL A 394 7.58 -3.85 5.33
N VAL A 395 8.54 -3.21 4.68
CA VAL A 395 8.78 -1.76 4.78
C VAL A 395 8.74 -1.14 3.39
N LYS A 396 7.85 -0.16 3.21
CA LYS A 396 7.82 0.70 2.03
C LYS A 396 8.49 2.04 2.34
N ILE A 397 9.33 2.52 1.44
CA ILE A 397 9.92 3.87 1.49
C ILE A 397 9.66 4.58 0.16
N PRO A 398 9.16 5.83 0.15
CA PRO A 398 9.01 6.59 -1.08
C PRO A 398 10.36 6.98 -1.69
N ARG A 399 10.37 7.22 -3.00
CA ARG A 399 11.50 7.77 -3.74
C ARG A 399 11.21 9.21 -4.12
N TRP A 400 12.19 10.08 -3.89
CA TRP A 400 12.15 11.49 -4.26
C TRP A 400 13.27 11.85 -5.25
N ASP A 401 12.96 12.79 -6.14
CA ASP A 401 13.92 13.38 -7.08
C ASP A 401 13.93 14.92 -6.94
N LEU A 402 13.72 15.42 -5.72
CA LEU A 402 13.57 16.86 -5.43
C LEU A 402 14.82 17.68 -5.81
N SER A 403 16.00 17.08 -5.78
CA SER A 403 17.26 17.72 -6.20
C SER A 403 17.28 18.16 -7.67
N LYS A 404 16.43 17.58 -8.53
CA LYS A 404 16.25 18.01 -9.92
C LYS A 404 15.51 19.35 -10.05
N PHE A 405 14.89 19.84 -8.97
CA PHE A 405 14.03 21.02 -8.98
C PHE A 405 14.52 22.09 -7.98
N SER A 406 15.35 23.04 -8.45
CA SER A 406 15.98 24.05 -7.58
C SER A 406 15.03 25.02 -6.88
N ARG A 407 13.77 25.14 -7.35
CA ARG A 407 12.75 26.05 -6.80
C ARG A 407 11.66 25.32 -6.00
N VAL A 408 11.79 24.02 -5.80
CA VAL A 408 10.82 23.21 -5.05
C VAL A 408 11.36 22.97 -3.64
N SER A 409 10.50 23.14 -2.65
CA SER A 409 10.83 22.85 -1.25
C SER A 409 11.06 21.35 -1.04
N THR A 410 12.11 21.00 -0.32
CA THR A 410 12.44 19.63 0.12
C THR A 410 11.55 19.13 1.26
N LYS A 411 10.77 20.02 1.88
CA LYS A 411 9.82 19.64 2.95
C LYS A 411 8.73 18.75 2.38
N ILE A 412 8.43 17.65 3.07
CA ILE A 412 7.33 16.75 2.76
C ILE A 412 6.16 16.99 3.73
N GLY A 413 4.97 16.55 3.35
CA GLY A 413 3.74 16.82 4.11
C GLY A 413 2.54 16.15 3.46
N SER A 414 1.36 16.74 3.57
CA SER A 414 0.10 16.17 3.07
C SER A 414 -0.05 16.14 1.55
N SER A 415 0.81 16.84 0.80
CA SER A 415 0.81 16.81 -0.67
C SER A 415 1.98 15.98 -1.17
N MET A 416 1.67 14.96 -1.98
CA MET A 416 2.70 14.09 -2.54
C MET A 416 3.68 14.82 -3.46
N LYS A 417 4.94 14.41 -3.40
CA LYS A 417 6.08 14.83 -4.24
C LYS A 417 6.99 13.66 -4.62
N SER A 418 6.85 12.51 -3.98
CA SER A 418 7.50 11.26 -4.34
C SER A 418 7.12 10.83 -5.75
N VAL A 419 8.08 10.26 -6.46
CA VAL A 419 7.99 9.89 -7.88
C VAL A 419 7.94 8.37 -8.09
N GLY A 420 8.01 7.61 -7.01
CA GLY A 420 7.94 6.15 -6.97
C GLY A 420 8.13 5.67 -5.53
N GLU A 421 8.18 4.35 -5.36
CA GLU A 421 8.38 3.73 -4.05
C GLU A 421 9.09 2.37 -4.17
N VAL A 422 9.67 1.95 -3.05
CA VAL A 422 10.27 0.61 -2.91
C VAL A 422 9.56 -0.15 -1.83
N MET A 423 9.63 -1.47 -1.90
CA MET A 423 9.20 -2.34 -0.82
C MET A 423 10.34 -3.30 -0.48
N ALA A 424 10.59 -3.54 0.80
CA ALA A 424 11.56 -4.51 1.26
C ALA A 424 10.94 -5.45 2.27
N ILE A 425 11.42 -6.70 2.28
CA ILE A 425 10.92 -7.77 3.14
C ILE A 425 12.07 -8.31 3.99
N GLY A 426 11.79 -8.53 5.27
CA GLY A 426 12.72 -9.10 6.24
C GLY A 426 11.99 -9.63 7.46
N ARG A 427 12.60 -10.53 8.24
CA ARG A 427 11.94 -11.10 9.44
C ARG A 427 12.19 -10.28 10.70
N LYS A 428 12.82 -9.12 10.53
CA LYS A 428 13.00 -8.06 11.52
C LYS A 428 12.77 -6.72 10.85
N PHE A 429 12.24 -5.76 11.61
CA PHE A 429 12.11 -4.38 11.11
C PHE A 429 13.47 -3.83 10.69
N GLU A 430 14.52 -4.04 11.48
CA GLU A 430 15.87 -3.56 11.15
C GLU A 430 16.34 -4.09 9.78
N GLU A 431 16.08 -5.36 9.49
CA GLU A 431 16.45 -6.01 8.22
C GLU A 431 15.71 -5.40 7.03
N ALA A 432 14.37 -5.33 7.10
CA ALA A 432 13.55 -4.75 6.03
C ALA A 432 13.83 -3.25 5.84
N PHE A 433 13.98 -2.49 6.93
CA PHE A 433 14.22 -1.05 6.87
C PHE A 433 15.55 -0.71 6.19
N GLN A 434 16.63 -1.42 6.52
CA GLN A 434 17.94 -1.17 5.88
C GLN A 434 17.95 -1.59 4.40
N LYS A 435 17.29 -2.69 4.04
CA LYS A 435 17.09 -3.07 2.62
C LYS A 435 16.33 -1.98 1.85
N ALA A 436 15.22 -1.50 2.39
CA ALA A 436 14.41 -0.47 1.75
C ALA A 436 15.23 0.82 1.51
N LEU A 437 16.04 1.25 2.47
CA LEU A 437 16.89 2.44 2.30
C LEU A 437 17.88 2.29 1.12
N ARG A 438 18.47 1.11 0.94
CA ARG A 438 19.37 0.83 -0.20
C ARG A 438 18.63 0.75 -1.54
N MET A 439 17.40 0.22 -1.53
CA MET A 439 16.55 0.16 -2.71
C MET A 439 16.12 1.55 -3.23
N VAL A 440 15.96 2.53 -2.33
CA VAL A 440 15.59 3.92 -2.68
C VAL A 440 16.71 4.65 -3.41
N ASP A 441 17.96 4.48 -2.99
CA ASP A 441 19.10 5.18 -3.58
C ASP A 441 20.35 4.31 -3.52
N GLU A 442 20.93 4.01 -4.68
CA GLU A 442 22.13 3.17 -4.84
C GLU A 442 23.38 3.74 -4.12
N ASN A 443 23.36 5.04 -3.80
CA ASN A 443 24.45 5.68 -3.06
C ASN A 443 24.32 5.50 -1.54
N VAL A 444 23.18 5.02 -1.06
CA VAL A 444 22.91 4.76 0.35
C VAL A 444 23.24 3.30 0.67
N SER A 445 24.00 3.07 1.73
CA SER A 445 24.44 1.73 2.16
C SER A 445 23.53 1.11 3.24
N GLY A 446 22.60 1.89 3.79
CA GLY A 446 21.69 1.51 4.87
C GLY A 446 21.29 2.73 5.69
N PHE A 447 20.94 2.52 6.96
CA PHE A 447 20.63 3.62 7.90
C PHE A 447 21.93 4.25 8.43
N ASP A 448 22.52 5.13 7.62
CA ASP A 448 23.85 5.69 7.81
C ASP A 448 23.82 7.05 8.54
N PRO A 449 24.47 7.18 9.72
CA PRO A 449 24.49 8.43 10.50
C PRO A 449 25.45 9.50 9.97
N TYR A 450 26.24 9.21 8.94
CA TYR A 450 27.26 10.12 8.40
C TYR A 450 26.82 10.86 7.14
N LEU A 451 25.65 10.54 6.58
CA LEU A 451 25.15 11.14 5.34
C LEU A 451 24.58 12.55 5.51
N GLN A 452 24.14 12.91 6.71
CA GLN A 452 23.56 14.22 7.03
C GLN A 452 24.07 14.70 8.38
N GLU A 453 24.06 16.02 8.57
CA GLU A 453 24.30 16.63 9.87
C GLU A 453 23.02 16.65 10.70
N ILE A 454 23.16 16.79 12.02
CA ILE A 454 22.01 16.91 12.92
C ILE A 454 21.35 18.26 12.66
N ASN A 455 20.05 18.21 12.41
CA ASN A 455 19.22 19.39 12.24
C ASN A 455 17.86 19.16 12.89
N ASP A 456 17.67 19.71 14.09
CA ASP A 456 16.41 19.63 14.83
C ASP A 456 15.21 20.16 14.03
N GLN A 457 15.44 21.11 13.12
CA GLN A 457 14.38 21.64 12.27
C GLN A 457 13.89 20.59 11.26
N ASP A 458 14.79 19.81 10.65
CA ASP A 458 14.42 18.76 9.70
C ASP A 458 13.78 17.54 10.40
N LEU A 459 14.05 17.35 11.69
CA LEU A 459 13.36 16.35 12.51
C LEU A 459 11.90 16.77 12.81
N LYS A 460 11.67 18.06 13.07
CA LYS A 460 10.33 18.65 13.33
C LYS A 460 9.51 18.88 12.06
N GLU A 461 10.16 19.35 11.01
CA GLU A 461 9.59 19.65 9.70
C GLU A 461 10.19 18.68 8.68
N PRO A 462 9.49 17.57 8.40
CA PRO A 462 10.06 16.44 7.69
C PRO A 462 10.51 16.82 6.27
N THR A 463 11.63 16.24 5.84
CA THR A 463 12.20 16.33 4.49
C THR A 463 12.45 14.95 3.92
N ASP A 464 12.78 14.85 2.63
CA ASP A 464 13.19 13.60 1.98
C ASP A 464 14.47 12.98 2.57
N LYS A 465 15.20 13.72 3.42
CA LYS A 465 16.44 13.27 4.10
C LYS A 465 16.28 13.07 5.61
N ARG A 466 15.08 13.23 6.16
CA ARG A 466 14.79 13.17 7.61
C ARG A 466 15.39 11.94 8.30
N MET A 467 15.32 10.77 7.67
CA MET A 467 15.83 9.52 8.26
C MET A 467 17.34 9.57 8.53
N PHE A 468 18.12 10.21 7.67
CA PHE A 468 19.57 10.31 7.87
C PHE A 468 19.93 11.37 8.92
N VAL A 469 19.13 12.43 9.04
CA VAL A 469 19.24 13.37 10.17
C VAL A 469 18.93 12.67 11.50
N LEU A 470 17.92 11.78 11.50
CA LEU A 470 17.56 10.97 12.66
C LEU A 470 18.69 9.98 13.02
N ALA A 471 19.30 9.33 12.03
CA ALA A 471 20.47 8.47 12.22
C ALA A 471 21.63 9.24 12.89
N ALA A 472 21.96 10.43 12.39
CA ALA A 472 22.98 11.30 12.95
C ALA A 472 22.67 11.69 14.41
N ALA A 473 21.41 12.06 14.70
CA ALA A 473 20.98 12.43 16.04
C ALA A 473 21.07 11.26 17.04
N LEU A 474 20.68 10.04 16.62
CA LEU A 474 20.87 8.83 17.42
C LEU A 474 22.35 8.56 17.69
N LYS A 475 23.22 8.70 16.68
CA LYS A 475 24.66 8.48 16.82
C LYS A 475 25.32 9.47 17.77
N PHE A 476 24.86 10.72 17.77
CA PHE A 476 25.31 11.75 18.69
C PHE A 476 24.83 11.56 20.13
N GLY A 477 23.79 10.73 20.33
CA GLY A 477 23.28 10.36 21.66
C GLY A 477 22.00 11.06 22.07
N TYR A 478 21.18 11.55 21.13
CA TYR A 478 19.83 12.03 21.45
C TYR A 478 19.00 10.90 22.08
N THR A 479 18.21 11.24 23.09
CA THR A 479 17.33 10.26 23.75
C THR A 479 16.13 9.94 22.86
N ILE A 480 15.57 8.74 23.03
CA ILE A 480 14.36 8.32 22.31
C ILE A 480 13.18 9.24 22.62
N ASP A 481 13.05 9.68 23.87
CA ASP A 481 11.98 10.61 24.26
C ASP A 481 12.13 11.96 23.56
N TRP A 482 13.36 12.47 23.44
CA TRP A 482 13.60 13.73 22.73
C TRP A 482 13.31 13.60 21.23
N LEU A 483 13.74 12.52 20.61
CA LEU A 483 13.44 12.24 19.20
C LEU A 483 11.93 12.05 18.97
N TYR A 484 11.21 11.42 19.90
CA TYR A 484 9.76 11.34 19.84
C TYR A 484 9.11 12.72 19.91
N GLU A 485 9.58 13.63 20.77
CA GLU A 485 9.04 14.99 20.84
C GLU A 485 9.27 15.79 19.55
N LEU A 486 10.43 15.62 18.92
CA LEU A 486 10.74 16.26 17.64
C LEU A 486 9.93 15.67 16.49
N THR A 487 9.84 14.35 16.42
CA THR A 487 9.40 13.66 15.21
C THR A 487 7.97 13.14 15.25
N LYS A 488 7.48 12.83 16.45
CA LYS A 488 6.27 12.06 16.74
C LYS A 488 6.23 10.67 16.12
N ILE A 489 7.37 10.15 15.65
CA ILE A 489 7.53 8.74 15.25
C ILE A 489 7.46 7.87 16.50
N ASP A 490 6.66 6.79 16.47
CA ASP A 490 6.48 5.93 17.64
C ASP A 490 7.82 5.42 18.18
N LYS A 491 7.94 5.42 19.52
CA LYS A 491 9.17 5.05 20.22
C LYS A 491 9.65 3.64 19.88
N TRP A 492 8.75 2.72 19.54
CA TRP A 492 9.11 1.39 19.09
C TRP A 492 10.03 1.45 17.86
N PHE A 493 9.67 2.21 16.82
CA PHE A 493 10.50 2.39 15.62
C PHE A 493 11.83 3.06 15.96
N LEU A 494 11.81 4.10 16.81
CA LEU A 494 13.02 4.79 17.24
C LEU A 494 13.97 3.85 18.00
N HIS A 495 13.45 2.96 18.85
CA HIS A 495 14.26 1.92 19.51
C HIS A 495 14.86 0.94 18.51
N LYS A 496 14.12 0.53 17.47
CA LYS A 496 14.66 -0.33 16.41
C LYS A 496 15.75 0.35 15.60
N MET A 497 15.58 1.63 15.26
CA MET A 497 16.62 2.43 14.61
C MET A 497 17.85 2.58 15.50
N LYS A 498 17.66 2.77 16.82
CA LYS A 498 18.75 2.79 17.78
C LYS A 498 19.52 1.48 17.81
N ASN A 499 18.86 0.32 17.70
CA ASN A 499 19.55 -0.97 17.61
C ASN A 499 20.55 -1.00 16.44
N ILE A 500 20.18 -0.42 15.29
CA ILE A 500 21.05 -0.32 14.11
C ILE A 500 22.25 0.57 14.45
N ILE A 501 22.02 1.78 14.96
CA ILE A 501 23.10 2.73 15.27
C ILE A 501 24.06 2.21 16.36
N ASP A 502 23.52 1.59 17.42
CA ASP A 502 24.31 0.99 18.48
C ASP A 502 25.19 -0.14 17.93
N TYR A 503 24.63 -0.98 17.05
CA TYR A 503 25.36 -2.09 16.45
C TYR A 503 26.43 -1.61 15.46
N GLY A 504 26.13 -0.60 14.64
CA GLY A 504 27.14 0.05 13.78
C GLY A 504 28.28 0.66 14.59
N THR A 505 27.95 1.32 15.70
CA THR A 505 28.96 1.86 16.64
C THR A 505 29.81 0.75 17.26
N PHE A 506 29.23 -0.40 17.58
CA PHE A 506 29.99 -1.57 18.01
C PHE A 506 30.93 -2.08 16.89
N LEU A 507 30.45 -2.18 15.65
CA LEU A 507 31.29 -2.61 14.52
C LEU A 507 32.46 -1.66 14.27
N GLU A 508 32.32 -0.36 14.49
CA GLU A 508 33.42 0.62 14.38
C GLU A 508 34.54 0.39 15.41
N THR A 509 34.27 -0.31 16.51
CA THR A 509 35.30 -0.70 17.49
C THR A 509 36.12 -1.91 17.04
N LEU A 510 35.69 -2.59 15.98
CA LEU A 510 36.33 -3.76 15.41
C LEU A 510 37.12 -3.39 14.15
N ASP A 511 38.07 -4.24 13.81
CA ASP A 511 38.70 -4.31 12.50
C ASP A 511 38.24 -5.58 11.76
N GLN A 512 38.63 -5.74 10.50
CA GLN A 512 38.27 -6.92 9.71
C GLN A 512 38.69 -8.25 10.36
N HIS A 513 39.86 -8.29 11.01
CA HIS A 513 40.41 -9.51 11.60
C HIS A 513 39.73 -9.90 12.90
N SER A 514 39.15 -8.94 13.61
CA SER A 514 38.39 -9.14 14.85
C SER A 514 36.89 -9.37 14.62
N LEU A 515 36.43 -9.29 13.37
CA LEU A 515 35.04 -9.55 13.01
C LEU A 515 34.72 -11.05 13.12
N SER A 516 34.18 -11.43 14.28
CA SER A 516 33.79 -12.81 14.58
C SER A 516 32.56 -13.26 13.77
N HIS A 517 32.38 -14.58 13.63
CA HIS A 517 31.19 -15.17 13.02
C HIS A 517 29.90 -14.62 13.65
N SER A 518 29.81 -14.54 14.98
CA SER A 518 28.60 -14.07 15.67
C SER A 518 28.34 -12.59 15.42
N SER A 519 29.39 -11.76 15.38
CA SER A 519 29.27 -10.34 15.06
C SER A 519 28.80 -10.13 13.62
N LEU A 520 29.39 -10.85 12.68
CA LEU A 520 29.03 -10.76 11.26
C LEU A 520 27.60 -11.24 11.01
N LEU A 521 27.22 -12.42 11.51
CA LEU A 521 25.86 -12.94 11.37
C LEU A 521 24.83 -11.99 11.97
N LYS A 522 25.11 -11.43 13.15
CA LYS A 522 24.20 -10.49 13.80
C LYS A 522 24.06 -9.18 13.01
N ALA A 523 25.13 -8.68 12.40
CA ALA A 523 25.06 -7.56 11.46
C ALA A 523 24.13 -7.88 10.29
N LYS A 524 24.31 -9.04 9.65
CA LYS A 524 23.45 -9.46 8.52
C LYS A 524 21.99 -9.61 8.94
N GLN A 525 21.73 -10.15 10.14
CA GLN A 525 20.38 -10.27 10.71
C GLN A 525 19.70 -8.93 11.01
N TYR A 526 20.45 -7.84 11.16
CA TYR A 526 19.94 -6.47 11.25
C TYR A 526 19.89 -5.76 9.89
N GLY A 527 20.22 -6.45 8.79
CA GLY A 527 20.14 -5.92 7.43
C GLY A 527 21.34 -5.09 6.98
N PHE A 528 22.47 -5.12 7.69
CA PHE A 528 23.68 -4.43 7.23
C PHE A 528 24.19 -5.07 5.93
N SER A 529 24.45 -4.24 4.91
CA SER A 529 25.12 -4.68 3.68
C SER A 529 26.61 -4.94 3.94
N ASP A 530 27.22 -5.79 3.12
CA ASP A 530 28.67 -6.06 3.15
C ASP A 530 29.45 -4.75 2.95
N LYS A 531 28.93 -3.84 2.10
CA LYS A 531 29.47 -2.49 1.89
C LYS A 531 29.43 -1.62 3.15
N GLN A 532 28.34 -1.65 3.91
CA GLN A 532 28.19 -0.88 5.14
C GLN A 532 29.04 -1.46 6.29
N ILE A 533 29.14 -2.79 6.39
CA ILE A 533 30.04 -3.44 7.36
C ILE A 533 31.48 -3.06 7.03
N ALA A 534 31.87 -3.12 5.75
CA ALA A 534 33.21 -2.77 5.29
C ALA A 534 33.61 -1.35 5.68
N SER A 535 32.70 -0.37 5.59
CA SER A 535 33.00 1.00 6.01
C SER A 535 33.27 1.12 7.52
N PHE A 536 32.56 0.36 8.37
CA PHE A 536 32.79 0.41 9.82
C PHE A 536 34.11 -0.25 10.23
N VAL A 537 34.43 -1.41 9.66
CA VAL A 537 35.66 -2.17 10.01
C VAL A 537 36.89 -1.79 9.17
N LYS A 538 36.79 -0.70 8.40
CA LYS A 538 37.86 -0.17 7.51
C LYS A 538 38.40 -1.20 6.52
N SER A 539 37.49 -1.91 5.86
CA SER A 539 37.79 -2.93 4.84
C SER A 539 37.14 -2.60 3.50
N THR A 540 37.08 -3.57 2.60
CA THR A 540 36.38 -3.48 1.31
C THR A 540 35.19 -4.42 1.29
N GLU A 541 34.15 -4.07 0.52
CA GLU A 541 32.93 -4.88 0.35
C GLU A 541 33.27 -6.34 -0.02
N LEU A 542 34.17 -6.55 -0.99
CA LEU A 542 34.59 -7.89 -1.42
C LEU A 542 35.30 -8.68 -0.32
N ALA A 543 36.07 -8.02 0.54
CA ALA A 543 36.79 -8.69 1.61
C ALA A 543 35.83 -9.13 2.74
N VAL A 544 34.84 -8.30 3.08
CA VAL A 544 33.76 -8.67 4.01
C VAL A 544 32.91 -9.79 3.43
N ARG A 545 32.55 -9.72 2.15
CA ARG A 545 31.81 -10.78 1.46
C ARG A 545 32.57 -12.11 1.51
N LYS A 546 33.86 -12.11 1.17
CA LYS A 546 34.70 -13.31 1.22
C LYS A 546 34.76 -13.90 2.63
N GLN A 547 34.94 -13.05 3.65
CA GLN A 547 34.93 -13.47 5.04
C GLN A 547 33.56 -14.06 5.44
N ARG A 548 32.46 -13.49 4.96
CA ARG A 548 31.10 -13.99 5.16
C ARG A 548 30.94 -15.40 4.56
N GLU A 549 31.42 -15.60 3.33
CA GLU A 549 31.40 -16.89 2.63
C GLU A 549 32.28 -17.94 3.34
N GLU A 550 33.49 -17.58 3.79
CA GLU A 550 34.40 -18.45 4.55
C GLU A 550 33.83 -18.86 5.92
N ASN A 551 32.95 -18.04 6.49
CA ASN A 551 32.23 -18.32 7.73
C ASN A 551 30.88 -19.01 7.51
N GLU A 552 30.54 -19.38 6.27
CA GLU A 552 29.28 -20.04 5.91
C GLU A 552 28.02 -19.21 6.27
N ILE A 553 28.14 -17.88 6.27
CA ILE A 553 27.03 -16.97 6.58
C ILE A 553 26.32 -16.57 5.28
N PHE A 554 25.29 -17.33 4.92
CA PHE A 554 24.48 -17.09 3.73
C PHE A 554 23.04 -16.72 4.10
N PRO A 555 22.35 -15.93 3.26
CA PRO A 555 20.93 -15.71 3.44
C PRO A 555 20.14 -16.96 2.99
N PHE A 556 18.97 -17.16 3.58
CA PHE A 556 18.03 -18.21 3.19
C PHE A 556 16.88 -17.64 2.36
N VAL A 557 16.33 -18.46 1.46
CA VAL A 557 15.21 -18.11 0.60
C VAL A 557 13.91 -18.51 1.28
N LYS A 558 12.99 -17.56 1.41
CA LYS A 558 11.69 -17.76 2.04
C LYS A 558 10.54 -17.42 1.11
N GLN A 559 9.46 -18.17 1.21
CA GLN A 559 8.25 -17.97 0.43
C GLN A 559 7.31 -16.97 1.10
N ILE A 560 6.56 -16.23 0.27
CA ILE A 560 5.38 -15.46 0.64
C ILE A 560 4.17 -16.33 0.31
N ASP A 561 3.51 -16.84 1.35
CA ASP A 561 2.48 -17.88 1.22
C ASP A 561 1.06 -17.41 1.58
N THR A 562 0.90 -16.14 1.98
CA THR A 562 -0.34 -15.51 2.49
C THR A 562 -0.83 -16.00 3.87
N VAL A 563 -0.30 -17.09 4.43
CA VAL A 563 -0.87 -17.80 5.58
C VAL A 563 0.16 -18.19 6.65
N ALA A 564 1.37 -17.63 6.62
CA ALA A 564 2.43 -17.87 7.59
C ALA A 564 2.72 -19.37 7.80
N ALA A 565 2.90 -20.09 6.69
CA ALA A 565 3.17 -21.53 6.61
C ALA A 565 2.06 -22.46 7.15
N GLU A 566 0.84 -21.98 7.37
CA GLU A 566 -0.31 -22.86 7.68
C GLU A 566 -0.58 -23.84 6.53
N TRP A 567 -0.41 -23.39 5.28
CA TRP A 567 -0.50 -24.18 4.07
C TRP A 567 0.74 -23.98 3.19
N PRO A 568 1.19 -25.01 2.46
CA PRO A 568 2.31 -24.87 1.55
C PRO A 568 1.95 -23.93 0.38
N ALA A 569 2.89 -23.06 0.01
CA ALA A 569 2.78 -22.25 -1.20
C ALA A 569 3.08 -23.07 -2.45
N SER A 570 2.21 -22.95 -3.44
CA SER A 570 2.40 -23.48 -4.79
C SER A 570 3.17 -22.51 -5.71
N THR A 571 3.27 -21.25 -5.32
CA THR A 571 4.00 -20.20 -6.04
C THR A 571 5.38 -19.98 -5.45
N ASN A 572 6.33 -19.54 -6.28
CA ASN A 572 7.66 -19.14 -5.85
C ASN A 572 7.76 -17.62 -5.79
N TYR A 573 6.98 -17.01 -4.90
CA TYR A 573 7.12 -15.60 -4.55
C TYR A 573 8.03 -15.48 -3.33
N LEU A 574 9.19 -14.85 -3.48
CA LEU A 574 10.35 -15.08 -2.62
C LEU A 574 10.97 -13.78 -2.10
N TYR A 575 11.58 -13.88 -0.93
CA TYR A 575 12.54 -12.92 -0.39
C TYR A 575 13.69 -13.68 0.27
N ILE A 576 14.81 -13.00 0.53
CA ILE A 576 15.95 -13.61 1.24
C ILE A 576 16.11 -13.04 2.64
N THR A 577 16.57 -13.84 3.61
CA THR A 577 16.76 -13.37 4.98
C THR A 577 17.86 -14.13 5.71
N TYR A 578 18.56 -13.43 6.61
CA TYR A 578 19.52 -14.04 7.55
C TYR A 578 18.87 -14.52 8.86
N ASN A 579 17.56 -14.31 9.01
CA ASN A 579 16.78 -14.67 10.19
C ASN A 579 16.00 -15.99 9.96
N ALA A 580 16.69 -16.99 9.41
CA ALA A 580 16.15 -18.31 9.08
C ALA A 580 17.22 -19.40 9.25
N SER A 581 16.79 -20.66 9.15
CA SER A 581 17.65 -21.84 9.31
C SER A 581 17.64 -22.79 8.11
N SER A 582 16.79 -22.56 7.11
CA SER A 582 16.66 -23.38 5.90
C SER A 582 15.98 -22.59 4.79
N HIS A 583 16.18 -23.01 3.54
CA HIS A 583 15.41 -22.53 2.39
C HIS A 583 14.02 -23.20 2.37
N ASP A 584 13.04 -22.51 1.78
CA ASP A 584 11.71 -23.08 1.51
C ASP A 584 11.64 -23.79 0.14
N LEU A 585 12.71 -23.66 -0.67
CA LEU A 585 12.80 -24.19 -2.02
C LEU A 585 14.02 -25.10 -2.21
N GLU A 586 13.93 -25.92 -3.26
CA GLU A 586 15.08 -26.63 -3.84
C GLU A 586 15.60 -25.90 -5.09
N PHE A 587 16.90 -26.00 -5.38
CA PHE A 587 17.58 -25.30 -6.48
C PHE A 587 18.06 -26.29 -7.56
N LYS A 588 17.11 -27.06 -8.13
CA LYS A 588 17.42 -28.14 -9.10
C LYS A 588 17.21 -27.73 -10.57
N ASP A 589 16.42 -26.70 -10.79
CA ASP A 589 15.98 -26.28 -12.12
C ASP A 589 16.90 -25.20 -12.70
N GLU A 590 17.16 -25.29 -14.00
CA GLU A 590 17.90 -24.26 -14.74
C GLU A 590 16.99 -23.09 -15.11
N HIS A 591 17.38 -21.87 -14.72
CA HIS A 591 16.62 -20.65 -14.96
C HIS A 591 17.46 -19.60 -15.71
N ILE A 592 16.79 -18.57 -16.24
CA ILE A 592 17.40 -17.32 -16.73
C ILE A 592 16.96 -16.19 -15.80
N ILE A 593 17.91 -15.41 -15.28
CA ILE A 593 17.61 -14.23 -14.47
C ILE A 593 17.30 -13.04 -15.39
N VAL A 594 16.23 -12.32 -15.08
CA VAL A 594 15.89 -11.01 -15.63
C VAL A 594 15.89 -10.01 -14.47
N LEU A 595 16.70 -8.96 -14.57
CA LEU A 595 16.66 -7.87 -13.60
C LEU A 595 15.58 -6.86 -13.99
N GLY A 596 14.79 -6.43 -13.01
CA GLY A 596 13.76 -5.42 -13.21
C GLY A 596 14.31 -3.99 -13.22
N SER A 597 13.41 -3.03 -13.35
CA SER A 597 13.75 -1.60 -13.41
C SER A 597 14.20 -1.00 -12.07
N GLY A 598 13.92 -1.68 -10.96
CA GLY A 598 13.97 -1.08 -9.63
C GLY A 598 12.92 0.03 -9.48
N VAL A 599 13.21 0.98 -8.60
CA VAL A 599 12.30 2.09 -8.26
C VAL A 599 12.12 3.07 -9.41
N TYR A 600 10.87 3.45 -9.66
CA TYR A 600 10.57 4.55 -10.57
C TYR A 600 11.16 5.88 -10.08
N ARG A 601 11.71 6.63 -11.03
CA ARG A 601 12.29 7.95 -10.83
C ARG A 601 12.22 8.74 -12.13
N ILE A 602 12.50 10.05 -12.08
CA ILE A 602 12.44 10.85 -13.30
C ILE A 602 13.52 10.38 -14.28
N GLY A 603 13.11 9.88 -15.44
CA GLY A 603 13.98 9.29 -16.46
C GLY A 603 14.05 7.76 -16.44
N SER A 604 13.41 7.10 -15.48
CA SER A 604 13.24 5.64 -15.45
C SER A 604 11.88 5.29 -14.85
N SER A 605 10.92 4.96 -15.71
CA SER A 605 9.53 4.69 -15.32
C SER A 605 9.04 3.36 -15.90
N VAL A 606 7.72 3.22 -16.06
CA VAL A 606 7.03 1.97 -16.45
C VAL A 606 7.51 1.38 -17.76
N GLU A 607 8.11 2.17 -18.65
CA GLU A 607 8.71 1.67 -19.89
C GLU A 607 9.77 0.58 -19.66
N PHE A 608 10.53 0.65 -18.58
CA PHE A 608 11.54 -0.38 -18.25
C PHE A 608 10.88 -1.63 -17.67
N ASP A 609 9.79 -1.47 -16.92
CA ASP A 609 8.97 -2.61 -16.47
C ASP A 609 8.33 -3.33 -17.67
N TRP A 610 7.84 -2.55 -18.65
CA TRP A 610 7.30 -3.09 -19.90
C TRP A 610 8.33 -3.92 -20.67
N CYS A 611 9.57 -3.45 -20.77
CA CYS A 611 10.67 -4.20 -21.37
C CYS A 611 10.94 -5.51 -20.61
N ALA A 612 11.02 -5.45 -19.28
CA ALA A 612 11.29 -6.61 -18.43
C ALA A 612 10.18 -7.67 -18.54
N VAL A 613 8.91 -7.25 -18.50
CA VAL A 613 7.75 -8.14 -18.66
C VAL A 613 7.67 -8.71 -20.08
N GLY A 614 8.00 -7.91 -21.09
CA GLY A 614 8.12 -8.39 -22.48
C GLY A 614 9.17 -9.50 -22.61
N CYS A 615 10.33 -9.30 -21.99
CA CYS A 615 11.41 -10.29 -21.93
C CYS A 615 10.96 -11.59 -21.24
N LEU A 616 10.34 -11.50 -20.06
CA LEU A 616 9.81 -12.66 -19.33
C LEU A 616 8.80 -13.46 -20.19
N ARG A 617 7.89 -12.77 -20.88
CA ARG A 617 6.90 -13.41 -21.75
C ARG A 617 7.54 -14.14 -22.92
N GLU A 618 8.56 -13.54 -23.55
CA GLU A 618 9.25 -14.21 -24.66
C GLU A 618 10.11 -15.39 -24.19
N LEU A 619 10.77 -15.30 -23.04
CA LEU A 619 11.46 -16.44 -22.45
C LEU A 619 10.48 -17.59 -22.16
N ARG A 620 9.29 -17.28 -21.63
CA ARG A 620 8.22 -18.26 -21.42
C ARG A 620 7.75 -18.88 -22.75
N ASN A 621 7.59 -18.09 -23.81
CA ASN A 621 7.26 -18.59 -25.16
C ASN A 621 8.35 -19.53 -25.73
N LEU A 622 9.61 -19.30 -25.34
CA LEU A 622 10.76 -20.15 -25.68
C LEU A 622 10.91 -21.37 -24.73
N ASN A 623 9.93 -21.62 -23.85
CA ASN A 623 9.94 -22.66 -22.82
C ASN A 623 11.18 -22.59 -21.91
N LYS A 624 11.62 -21.37 -21.58
CA LYS A 624 12.69 -21.13 -20.59
C LYS A 624 12.09 -20.75 -19.25
N LYS A 625 12.58 -21.35 -18.18
CA LYS A 625 12.23 -20.96 -16.81
C LYS A 625 12.93 -19.67 -16.45
N THR A 626 12.25 -18.80 -15.71
CA THR A 626 12.64 -17.42 -15.48
C THR A 626 12.68 -17.08 -13.99
N ILE A 627 13.69 -16.32 -13.61
CA ILE A 627 13.79 -15.66 -12.31
C ILE A 627 13.68 -14.15 -12.55
N MET A 628 12.74 -13.49 -11.88
CA MET A 628 12.68 -12.02 -11.82
C MET A 628 13.27 -11.54 -10.50
N ILE A 629 14.13 -10.53 -10.54
CA ILE A 629 14.62 -9.81 -9.35
C ILE A 629 14.23 -8.34 -9.50
N ASN A 630 13.29 -7.88 -8.68
CA ASN A 630 12.85 -6.49 -8.65
C ASN A 630 12.23 -6.15 -7.28
N TYR A 631 12.12 -4.87 -6.95
CA TYR A 631 11.66 -4.40 -5.64
C TYR A 631 10.63 -3.25 -5.69
N ASN A 632 10.09 -2.96 -6.87
CA ASN A 632 9.08 -1.92 -7.02
C ASN A 632 7.67 -2.52 -6.90
N PRO A 633 6.87 -2.16 -5.87
CA PRO A 633 5.58 -2.78 -5.61
C PRO A 633 4.49 -2.39 -6.62
N GLU A 634 4.70 -1.32 -7.39
CA GLU A 634 3.75 -0.81 -8.38
C GLU A 634 3.78 -1.59 -9.71
N THR A 635 4.75 -2.48 -9.89
CA THR A 635 5.08 -3.06 -11.20
C THR A 635 4.35 -4.37 -11.51
N VAL A 636 4.21 -4.66 -12.80
CA VAL A 636 3.75 -5.97 -13.27
C VAL A 636 4.89 -6.99 -13.19
N SER A 637 6.17 -6.60 -13.33
CA SER A 637 7.28 -7.56 -13.14
C SER A 637 7.32 -8.20 -11.75
N THR A 638 6.90 -7.48 -10.69
CA THR A 638 6.80 -8.03 -9.33
C THR A 638 5.47 -8.73 -9.06
N ASP A 639 4.73 -9.10 -10.10
CA ASP A 639 3.61 -10.03 -10.00
C ASP A 639 4.13 -11.47 -10.14
N TYR A 640 3.86 -12.31 -9.13
CA TYR A 640 4.42 -13.66 -9.06
C TYR A 640 3.97 -14.56 -10.22
N ASP A 641 2.92 -14.20 -10.95
CA ASP A 641 2.47 -14.92 -12.15
C ASP A 641 3.34 -14.64 -13.40
N MET A 642 4.20 -13.62 -13.36
CA MET A 642 5.00 -13.21 -14.53
C MET A 642 6.28 -14.02 -14.72
N SER A 643 6.81 -14.65 -13.67
CA SER A 643 8.01 -15.49 -13.72
C SER A 643 7.83 -16.81 -12.97
N ASP A 644 8.73 -17.78 -13.17
CA ASP A 644 8.69 -19.06 -12.45
C ASP A 644 9.17 -18.92 -11.00
N ARG A 645 10.06 -17.96 -10.76
CA ARG A 645 10.48 -17.48 -9.44
C ARG A 645 10.53 -15.96 -9.46
N LEU A 646 9.99 -15.33 -8.43
CA LEU A 646 10.07 -13.88 -8.21
C LEU A 646 10.79 -13.63 -6.89
N TYR A 647 11.97 -13.02 -6.96
CA TYR A 647 12.66 -12.48 -5.79
C TYR A 647 12.31 -11.00 -5.64
N PHE A 648 11.55 -10.68 -4.60
CA PHE A 648 11.27 -9.29 -4.22
C PHE A 648 12.45 -8.74 -3.43
N GLU A 649 13.54 -8.44 -4.13
CA GLU A 649 14.85 -8.18 -3.53
C GLU A 649 15.63 -7.05 -4.18
N GLU A 650 16.61 -6.57 -3.43
CA GLU A 650 17.51 -5.48 -3.82
C GLU A 650 18.30 -5.83 -5.08
N ILE A 651 18.35 -4.90 -6.05
CA ILE A 651 19.19 -5.05 -7.24
C ILE A 651 20.57 -4.43 -6.93
N SER A 652 21.33 -5.07 -6.05
CA SER A 652 22.73 -4.73 -5.76
C SER A 652 23.66 -5.89 -6.04
N PHE A 653 24.96 -5.60 -6.21
CA PHE A 653 25.96 -6.62 -6.48
C PHE A 653 25.92 -7.75 -5.44
N GLU A 654 25.84 -7.40 -4.16
CA GLU A 654 25.78 -8.36 -3.06
C GLU A 654 24.60 -9.34 -3.19
N VAL A 655 23.39 -8.80 -3.33
CA VAL A 655 22.15 -9.60 -3.31
C VAL A 655 21.95 -10.36 -4.61
N VAL A 656 22.21 -9.72 -5.76
CA VAL A 656 22.12 -10.40 -7.06
C VAL A 656 23.12 -11.55 -7.12
N MET A 657 24.33 -11.38 -6.58
CA MET A 657 25.33 -12.46 -6.56
C MET A 657 24.97 -13.57 -5.56
N ASP A 658 24.36 -13.24 -4.42
CA ASP A 658 23.83 -14.25 -3.48
C ASP A 658 22.76 -15.13 -4.16
N ILE A 659 21.83 -14.51 -4.90
CA ILE A 659 20.80 -15.25 -5.67
C ILE A 659 21.44 -16.03 -6.83
N TYR A 660 22.37 -15.41 -7.56
CA TYR A 660 23.05 -16.04 -8.70
C TYR A 660 23.81 -17.31 -8.27
N ASN A 661 24.57 -17.25 -7.18
CA ASN A 661 25.32 -18.40 -6.67
C ASN A 661 24.41 -19.52 -6.17
N LEU A 662 23.25 -19.17 -5.62
CA LEU A 662 22.29 -20.13 -5.09
C LEU A 662 21.49 -20.82 -6.21
N GLU A 663 21.05 -20.06 -7.20
CA GLU A 663 20.21 -20.54 -8.31
C GLU A 663 21.02 -21.16 -9.46
N ASN A 664 22.30 -20.80 -9.57
CA ASN A 664 23.20 -21.23 -10.66
C ASN A 664 22.54 -21.11 -12.05
N PRO A 665 22.11 -19.90 -12.46
CA PRO A 665 21.31 -19.72 -13.66
C PRO A 665 22.14 -19.92 -14.93
N SER A 666 21.46 -20.30 -16.01
CA SER A 666 22.04 -20.42 -17.36
C SER A 666 22.50 -19.09 -17.97
N GLY A 667 21.94 -17.98 -17.48
CA GLY A 667 22.25 -16.65 -17.96
C GLY A 667 21.52 -15.56 -17.15
N ILE A 668 21.99 -14.33 -17.32
CA ILE A 668 21.41 -13.12 -16.73
C ILE A 668 21.22 -12.08 -17.83
N ILE A 669 20.06 -11.42 -17.81
CA ILE A 669 19.71 -10.33 -18.73
C ILE A 669 19.78 -9.01 -17.97
N LEU A 670 20.66 -8.12 -18.45
CA LEU A 670 20.91 -6.77 -17.95
C LEU A 670 20.55 -5.81 -19.10
N SER A 671 19.31 -5.34 -19.19
CA SER A 671 18.87 -4.47 -20.31
C SER A 671 18.29 -3.16 -19.84
#